data_AF-A0AAD8J6Q6-F1
#
_entry.id   AF-A0AAD8J6Q6-F1
#
_cell.length_a   1.000
_cell.length_b   1.000
_cell.length_c   1.000
_cell.angle_alpha   90.00
_cell.angle_beta   90.00
_cell.angle_gamma   90.00
#
_symmetry.space_group_name_H-M   'P 1'
#
loop_
_entity.id
_entity.type
_entity.pdbx_description
1 polymer ?
#
loop_
_entity_poly.entity_id
_entity_poly.type
_entity_poly.pdbx_seq_one_letter_code
_entity_poly.pdbx_strand_id
1 'polypeptide(L)'
;MELNKYESIKNLNSSTYNWQTRVRLQSFWKGINRQTQEYYGINMIFIDDSNSRIHGFASKKYFEDLFDKLVVGKIYCLSNFKVKKYVGDEIFRPVRNEHHIYFTTHTKFEKDENEGLQIDDYAFDLFYMGEVEKVADDNRFLIDMVGKVENLQEIIRTTKNNQETTRLKFDLSDGRFRVKVTFFDAFAIEMEEAFKKMDLTDIFVIISCAKVGRYEGAPNLTNYPATRVFINPNHYSLVELKEKWEKHPSLDISYTDEDIPNKILTVKQIRNLKNDFKDVTVKKLDEKAKWYYAQCIDCEIEIIRDKGIYRCTKCPRIFPYPEKRFRLCTICSDETGSMVVIIPDSEVNRFIDKTVVDIHSDCLKEEDEEKFPEILRAFLNQKYTMAVQITQDNLNKGSTVYEAKEIMESHDITDTFDPQDKIEMEIQDDSQFKAFQEDYMNNETPPTGNSSNTKKRERTNVQPVIFDVNEDVELKAFKNIKKEKNKFDTIASLRPGRYDYKIKVRVIKKWRGSTRTGEVFKGFNIILIDNMKNRIHAFIPGLCFEKLEEKITVGNVHSINNFTVQPYKPTDIYRCLRNDNQLIFSRDTEVEDLEDDGTTIPLIFFDFVDHSEIYSLSNQKTYLADVVGIIKTKDFRELRNQKQTKLTITDGSSNIKFAEMALNMSEIKKPELLTVDAITKLKKEYIDAQVFTQVFFKYVDDSGKWFYNTCTTCDHPTEFIEGIHVCKHCPRTVPHPEKRYTINVVAYDATGTMDIILADREVRTLVGKRARDIINEANSSTYHLQGMSDSNFKAT
;
A
#
# COMPACT_ATOMS: atom_id res chain seq x y z
N MET A 1 20.66 22.54 28.89
CA MET A 1 20.05 22.40 27.56
C MET A 1 18.54 22.57 27.71
N GLU A 2 17.85 23.21 26.77
CA GLU A 2 16.38 23.30 26.77
C GLU A 2 15.80 21.94 26.38
N LEU A 3 14.93 21.36 27.23
CA LEU A 3 14.21 20.12 26.92
C LEU A 3 13.28 20.35 25.72
N ASN A 4 13.31 19.42 24.75
CA ASN A 4 12.38 19.39 23.61
C ASN A 4 12.29 20.67 22.75
N LYS A 5 13.38 21.47 22.68
CA LYS A 5 13.49 22.69 21.85
C LYS A 5 13.13 22.53 20.36
N TYR A 6 13.24 21.32 19.82
CA TYR A 6 12.97 21.00 18.42
C TYR A 6 11.99 19.83 18.31
N GLU A 7 11.04 19.96 17.39
CA GLU A 7 10.07 18.91 17.09
C GLU A 7 10.75 17.69 16.46
N SER A 8 10.37 16.49 16.91
CA SER A 8 10.81 15.24 16.29
C SER A 8 10.11 15.04 14.95
N ILE A 9 10.79 14.38 14.02
CA ILE A 9 10.24 13.91 12.74
C ILE A 9 8.93 13.12 12.92
N LYS A 10 8.74 12.43 14.05
CA LYS A 10 7.52 11.67 14.36
C LYS A 10 6.28 12.55 14.56
N ASN A 11 6.47 13.77 15.08
CA ASN A 11 5.39 14.70 15.39
C ASN A 11 4.93 15.48 14.14
N LEU A 12 5.81 15.59 13.13
CA LEU A 12 5.58 16.32 11.90
C LEU A 12 4.36 15.76 11.14
N ASN A 13 3.37 16.61 10.95
CA ASN A 13 2.12 16.26 10.29
C ASN A 13 1.56 17.44 9.47
N SER A 14 0.54 17.17 8.66
CA SER A 14 0.05 18.10 7.63
C SER A 14 -0.81 19.27 8.16
N SER A 15 -1.00 19.42 9.48
CA SER A 15 -1.88 20.46 10.08
C SER A 15 -1.32 21.88 10.04
N THR A 16 0.01 22.05 9.99
CA THR A 16 0.67 23.36 10.06
C THR A 16 1.92 23.45 9.18
N TYR A 17 2.40 24.68 9.00
CA TYR A 17 3.61 25.05 8.29
C TYR A 17 4.70 25.58 9.24
N ASN A 18 4.32 25.98 10.46
CA ASN A 18 5.20 26.63 11.44
C ASN A 18 6.00 25.59 12.25
N TRP A 19 6.45 24.53 11.59
CA TRP A 19 7.31 23.51 12.18
C TRP A 19 8.74 24.06 12.39
N GLN A 20 9.40 23.57 13.43
CA GLN A 20 10.83 23.80 13.69
C GLN A 20 11.49 22.50 14.17
N THR A 21 12.43 21.98 13.38
CA THR A 21 13.11 20.70 13.66
C THR A 21 14.63 20.82 13.46
N ARG A 22 15.39 19.93 14.10
CA ARG A 22 16.85 19.85 14.04
C ARG A 22 17.24 18.48 13.51
N VAL A 23 17.84 18.44 12.34
CA VAL A 23 18.08 17.20 11.59
C VAL A 23 19.47 17.15 10.98
N ARG A 24 20.06 15.95 10.92
CA ARG A 24 21.27 15.68 10.13
C ARG A 24 20.87 15.33 8.70
N LEU A 25 21.63 15.84 7.73
CA LEU A 25 21.48 15.45 6.32
C LEU A 25 22.25 14.14 6.06
N GLN A 26 21.53 13.03 5.89
CA GLN A 26 22.14 11.71 5.63
C GLN A 26 22.51 11.52 4.16
N SER A 27 21.68 12.00 3.22
CA SER A 27 21.95 11.94 1.79
C SER A 27 21.13 12.97 1.01
N PHE A 28 21.58 13.29 -0.21
CA PHE A 28 20.78 14.05 -1.17
C PHE A 28 21.13 13.67 -2.61
N TRP A 29 20.20 13.91 -3.54
CA TRP A 29 20.37 13.70 -4.98
C TRP A 29 19.54 14.69 -5.81
N LYS A 30 19.94 14.88 -7.08
CA LYS A 30 19.18 15.66 -8.05
C LYS A 30 17.91 14.89 -8.46
N GLY A 31 16.76 15.53 -8.31
CA GLY A 31 15.54 15.13 -8.99
C GLY A 31 15.66 15.50 -10.47
N ILE A 32 15.68 14.47 -11.32
CA ILE A 32 15.80 14.58 -12.77
C ILE A 32 14.58 13.90 -13.41
N ASN A 33 13.93 14.57 -14.35
CA ASN A 33 12.84 13.97 -15.13
C ASN A 33 13.41 12.91 -16.07
N ARG A 34 12.94 11.66 -15.99
CA ARG A 34 13.45 10.56 -16.85
C ARG A 34 13.25 10.78 -18.34
N GLN A 35 12.20 11.51 -18.74
CA GLN A 35 11.88 11.76 -20.14
C GLN A 35 12.67 12.95 -20.71
N THR A 36 12.64 14.10 -20.02
CA THR A 36 13.29 15.33 -20.52
C THR A 36 14.75 15.50 -20.08
N GLN A 37 15.23 14.67 -19.13
CA GLN A 37 16.53 14.79 -18.45
C GLN A 37 16.73 16.13 -17.69
N GLU A 38 15.66 16.88 -17.45
CA GLU A 38 15.71 18.17 -16.75
C GLU A 38 15.78 18.02 -15.24
N TYR A 39 16.64 18.83 -14.62
CA TYR A 39 16.77 18.97 -13.17
C TYR A 39 15.68 19.87 -12.59
N TYR A 40 14.76 19.31 -11.79
CA TYR A 40 13.58 20.01 -11.26
C TYR A 40 13.67 20.35 -9.75
N GLY A 41 14.63 19.77 -9.02
CA GLY A 41 14.86 20.05 -7.61
C GLY A 41 15.76 19.03 -6.92
N ILE A 42 15.92 19.16 -5.60
CA ILE A 42 16.78 18.32 -4.77
C ILE A 42 15.92 17.47 -3.85
N ASN A 43 16.21 16.17 -3.83
CA ASN A 43 15.67 15.22 -2.86
C ASN A 43 16.71 14.98 -1.76
N MET A 44 16.27 14.89 -0.51
CA MET A 44 17.12 14.82 0.68
C MET A 44 16.55 13.78 1.66
N ILE A 45 17.42 13.08 2.40
CA ILE A 45 17.02 12.29 3.56
C ILE A 45 17.55 12.98 4.82
N PHE A 46 16.62 13.34 5.69
CA PHE A 46 16.89 13.95 6.99
C PHE A 46 16.65 12.95 8.11
N ILE A 47 17.50 13.00 9.14
CA ILE A 47 17.40 12.15 10.34
C ILE A 47 17.43 13.01 11.61
N ASP A 48 16.64 12.66 12.62
CA ASP A 48 16.54 13.42 13.88
C ASP A 48 17.19 12.70 15.07
N ASP A 49 17.17 13.35 16.24
CA ASP A 49 17.71 12.81 17.48
C ASP A 49 16.97 11.54 17.95
N SER A 50 15.71 11.37 17.56
CA SER A 50 14.95 10.15 17.80
C SER A 50 15.39 8.96 16.94
N ASN A 51 16.32 9.15 15.99
CA ASN A 51 16.73 8.20 14.94
C ASN A 51 15.64 7.97 13.86
N SER A 52 14.64 8.85 13.78
CA SER A 52 13.60 8.81 12.74
C SER A 52 14.09 9.42 11.45
N ARG A 53 13.49 9.02 10.31
CA ARG A 53 13.89 9.46 8.98
C ARG A 53 12.73 10.11 8.22
N ILE A 54 13.01 11.14 7.43
CA ILE A 54 12.03 11.78 6.56
C ILE A 54 12.64 12.19 5.22
N HIS A 55 11.85 12.08 4.16
CA HIS A 55 12.20 12.60 2.84
C HIS A 55 11.89 14.10 2.78
N GLY A 56 12.84 14.90 2.28
CA GLY A 56 12.65 16.33 2.01
C GLY A 56 12.88 16.64 0.54
N PHE A 57 12.02 17.48 -0.04
CA PHE A 57 12.16 17.97 -1.41
C PHE A 57 12.22 19.50 -1.46
N ALA A 58 13.18 20.02 -2.23
CA ALA A 58 13.34 21.44 -2.52
C ALA A 58 13.33 21.68 -4.04
N SER A 59 12.35 22.41 -4.56
CA SER A 59 12.27 22.71 -6.00
C SER A 59 13.36 23.70 -6.43
N LYS A 60 14.00 23.43 -7.58
CA LYS A 60 15.01 24.31 -8.20
C LYS A 60 14.54 25.76 -8.27
N LYS A 61 13.26 25.98 -8.57
CA LYS A 61 12.61 27.30 -8.71
C LYS A 61 12.81 28.25 -7.52
N TYR A 62 13.04 27.73 -6.32
CA TYR A 62 13.22 28.52 -5.11
C TYR A 62 14.57 28.27 -4.40
N PHE A 63 15.33 27.26 -4.84
CA PHE A 63 16.51 26.71 -4.15
C PHE A 63 17.58 26.25 -5.15
N GLU A 64 17.91 27.09 -6.14
CA GLU A 64 18.86 26.75 -7.20
C GLU A 64 20.27 26.48 -6.63
N ASP A 65 20.85 27.43 -5.88
CA ASP A 65 22.15 27.28 -5.20
C ASP A 65 22.18 26.23 -4.05
N LEU A 66 21.04 25.63 -3.67
CA LEU A 66 21.00 24.81 -2.45
C LEU A 66 21.88 23.57 -2.59
N PHE A 67 22.02 23.04 -3.81
CA PHE A 67 22.79 21.82 -4.07
C PHE A 67 24.27 21.95 -3.63
N ASP A 68 24.87 23.10 -3.87
CA ASP A 68 26.28 23.38 -3.57
C ASP A 68 26.50 23.80 -2.10
N LYS A 69 25.41 24.05 -1.36
CA LYS A 69 25.40 24.41 0.07
C LYS A 69 25.10 23.20 0.98
N LEU A 70 24.69 22.07 0.41
CA LEU A 70 24.37 20.84 1.14
C LEU A 70 25.63 20.01 1.42
N VAL A 71 26.00 19.93 2.71
CA VAL A 71 27.09 19.06 3.18
C VAL A 71 26.51 17.87 3.95
N VAL A 72 26.75 16.66 3.45
CA VAL A 72 26.35 15.38 4.09
C VAL A 72 26.96 15.27 5.49
N GLY A 73 26.22 14.66 6.41
CA GLY A 73 26.65 14.44 7.79
C GLY A 73 26.60 15.68 8.67
N LYS A 74 26.28 16.88 8.16
CA LYS A 74 26.08 18.09 8.97
C LYS A 74 24.63 18.20 9.45
N ILE A 75 24.46 18.91 10.57
CA ILE A 75 23.17 19.17 11.20
C ILE A 75 22.66 20.54 10.76
N TYR A 76 21.35 20.65 10.55
CA TYR A 76 20.66 21.85 10.12
C TYR A 76 19.40 22.07 10.96
N CYS A 77 19.09 23.32 11.26
CA CYS A 77 17.80 23.76 11.74
C CYS A 77 16.91 24.06 10.52
N LEU A 78 15.76 23.37 10.45
CA LEU A 78 14.72 23.61 9.47
C LEU A 78 13.55 24.30 10.16
N SER A 79 13.02 25.37 9.58
CA SER A 79 11.75 25.95 10.02
C SER A 79 10.90 26.49 8.88
N ASN A 80 9.60 26.67 9.12
CA ASN A 80 8.62 27.20 8.17
C ASN A 80 8.52 26.38 6.86
N PHE A 81 8.39 25.06 6.99
CA PHE A 81 8.28 24.12 5.87
C PHE A 81 6.91 23.43 5.83
N LYS A 82 6.46 23.05 4.63
CA LYS A 82 5.21 22.30 4.47
C LYS A 82 5.47 20.82 4.71
N VAL A 83 4.62 20.18 5.50
CA VAL A 83 4.51 18.72 5.55
C VAL A 83 3.31 18.29 4.69
N LYS A 84 3.43 17.17 3.97
CA LYS A 84 2.29 16.45 3.37
C LYS A 84 2.40 14.97 3.68
N LYS A 85 1.29 14.23 3.55
CA LYS A 85 1.32 12.79 3.28
C LYS A 85 1.66 12.52 1.80
N TYR A 86 2.26 11.36 1.54
CA TYR A 86 2.31 10.74 0.20
C TYR A 86 0.90 10.42 -0.31
N VAL A 87 0.67 10.46 -1.63
CA VAL A 87 -0.67 10.26 -2.25
C VAL A 87 -0.57 9.43 -3.53
N GLY A 88 -1.42 8.38 -3.65
CA GLY A 88 -1.48 7.53 -4.83
C GLY A 88 -0.23 6.65 -5.03
N ASP A 89 0.06 6.31 -6.29
CA ASP A 89 1.08 5.34 -6.70
C ASP A 89 2.52 5.88 -6.64
N GLU A 90 2.88 6.60 -5.57
CA GLU A 90 4.24 7.09 -5.34
C GLU A 90 5.20 5.92 -5.04
N ILE A 91 5.73 5.31 -6.10
CA ILE A 91 6.70 4.21 -6.07
C ILE A 91 8.15 4.65 -5.74
N PHE A 92 8.94 3.70 -5.27
CA PHE A 92 10.36 3.83 -4.91
C PHE A 92 10.64 4.93 -3.88
N ARG A 93 9.78 5.02 -2.85
CA ARG A 93 9.95 5.95 -1.74
C ARG A 93 11.23 5.61 -0.95
N PRO A 94 12.11 6.60 -0.67
CA PRO A 94 13.40 6.35 -0.02
C PRO A 94 13.28 6.07 1.49
N VAL A 95 12.15 6.39 2.12
CA VAL A 95 11.88 6.13 3.54
C VAL A 95 10.42 5.68 3.73
N ARG A 96 10.15 4.91 4.78
CA ARG A 96 8.80 4.39 5.09
C ARG A 96 7.88 5.38 5.84
N ASN A 97 8.37 6.58 6.18
CA ASN A 97 7.57 7.64 6.79
C ASN A 97 6.39 8.03 5.87
N GLU A 98 5.17 8.07 6.41
CA GLU A 98 3.96 8.49 5.69
C GLU A 98 3.98 9.96 5.24
N HIS A 99 4.83 10.76 5.87
CA HIS A 99 4.98 12.18 5.57
C HIS A 99 6.30 12.49 4.86
N HIS A 100 6.29 13.55 4.05
CA HIS A 100 7.48 14.17 3.47
C HIS A 100 7.45 15.70 3.63
N ILE A 101 8.64 16.30 3.67
CA ILE A 101 8.86 17.74 3.81
C ILE A 101 8.97 18.37 2.42
N TYR A 102 8.25 19.47 2.19
CA TYR A 102 8.45 20.38 1.05
C TYR A 102 9.00 21.71 1.53
N PHE A 103 10.14 22.11 0.96
CA PHE A 103 10.65 23.46 1.15
C PHE A 103 9.79 24.45 0.36
N THR A 104 9.47 25.57 1.00
CA THR A 104 8.68 26.68 0.45
C THR A 104 9.54 27.94 0.35
N THR A 105 9.04 29.01 -0.27
CA THR A 105 9.68 30.34 -0.27
C THR A 105 9.89 30.97 1.11
N HIS A 106 9.33 30.37 2.17
CA HIS A 106 9.49 30.82 3.56
C HIS A 106 10.33 29.86 4.41
N THR A 107 10.74 28.72 3.84
CA THR A 107 11.50 27.70 4.56
C THR A 107 12.92 28.17 4.82
N LYS A 108 13.27 28.24 6.11
CA LYS A 108 14.64 28.46 6.55
C LYS A 108 15.35 27.13 6.64
N PHE A 109 16.56 27.10 6.10
CA PHE A 109 17.47 25.97 6.14
C PHE A 109 18.84 26.51 6.55
N GLU A 110 19.12 26.45 7.84
CA GLU A 110 20.28 27.08 8.47
C GLU A 110 21.16 25.97 9.07
N LYS A 111 22.46 25.97 8.78
CA LYS A 111 23.41 25.00 9.38
C LYS A 111 23.42 25.23 10.89
N ASP A 112 23.25 24.15 11.66
CA ASP A 112 23.33 24.25 13.11
C ASP A 112 24.77 24.12 13.59
N GLU A 113 25.16 25.05 14.46
CA GLU A 113 26.47 25.08 15.14
C GLU A 113 26.30 25.04 16.67
N ASN A 114 25.06 24.90 17.16
CA ASN A 114 24.74 24.83 18.59
C ASN A 114 24.86 23.41 19.13
N GLU A 115 25.16 23.31 20.43
CA GLU A 115 25.02 22.06 21.18
C GLU A 115 23.54 21.71 21.39
N GLY A 116 23.22 20.45 21.13
CA GLY A 116 21.88 19.86 21.25
C GLY A 116 21.99 18.35 21.30
N LEU A 117 20.89 17.64 21.57
CA LEU A 117 20.85 16.17 21.60
C LEU A 117 21.60 15.55 20.42
N GLN A 118 22.47 14.57 20.70
CA GLN A 118 23.25 13.91 19.66
C GLN A 118 22.34 13.21 18.66
N ILE A 119 22.49 13.59 17.39
CA ILE A 119 21.91 12.90 16.23
C ILE A 119 22.98 11.96 15.71
N ASP A 120 22.63 10.72 15.43
CA ASP A 120 23.55 9.70 14.92
C ASP A 120 24.13 10.13 13.55
N ASP A 121 25.27 9.58 13.14
CA ASP A 121 25.81 9.85 11.80
C ASP A 121 24.93 9.22 10.69
N TYR A 122 24.26 8.11 11.00
CA TYR A 122 23.40 7.36 10.10
C TYR A 122 22.18 6.77 10.80
N ALA A 123 21.07 6.67 10.07
CA ALA A 123 19.88 5.92 10.42
C ALA A 123 19.45 5.01 9.25
N PHE A 124 19.17 3.74 9.54
CA PHE A 124 18.80 2.73 8.55
C PHE A 124 17.57 1.94 8.99
N ASP A 125 16.67 1.67 8.04
CA ASP A 125 15.55 0.75 8.25
C ASP A 125 15.92 -0.61 7.65
N LEU A 126 16.80 -1.34 8.35
CA LEU A 126 17.46 -2.52 7.81
C LEU A 126 16.48 -3.67 7.56
N PHE A 127 16.44 -4.16 6.32
CA PHE A 127 15.69 -5.33 5.91
C PHE A 127 16.47 -6.62 6.18
N TYR A 128 15.77 -7.65 6.61
CA TYR A 128 16.35 -8.98 6.81
C TYR A 128 16.57 -9.65 5.46
N MET A 129 17.76 -10.21 5.23
CA MET A 129 18.15 -10.75 3.93
C MET A 129 17.28 -11.94 3.50
N GLY A 130 16.84 -12.76 4.46
CA GLY A 130 15.87 -13.85 4.23
C GLY A 130 14.45 -13.41 3.84
N GLU A 131 14.14 -12.10 3.82
CA GLU A 131 12.85 -11.56 3.40
C GLU A 131 12.89 -10.83 2.04
N VAL A 132 14.03 -10.79 1.33
CA VAL A 132 14.15 -10.07 0.05
C VAL A 132 13.22 -10.61 -1.03
N GLU A 133 12.95 -11.92 -1.05
CA GLU A 133 11.95 -12.54 -1.92
C GLU A 133 10.54 -11.94 -1.70
N LYS A 134 10.16 -11.68 -0.44
CA LYS A 134 8.85 -11.10 -0.07
C LYS A 134 8.67 -9.64 -0.53
N VAL A 135 9.74 -8.97 -0.96
CA VAL A 135 9.75 -7.56 -1.39
C VAL A 135 10.35 -7.36 -2.78
N ALA A 136 10.61 -8.45 -3.53
CA ALA A 136 11.20 -8.39 -4.87
C ALA A 136 10.32 -7.64 -5.89
N ASP A 137 9.01 -7.69 -5.68
CA ASP A 137 8.00 -7.07 -6.54
C ASP A 137 7.32 -5.85 -5.85
N ASP A 138 7.70 -5.52 -4.60
CA ASP A 138 7.17 -4.35 -3.87
C ASP A 138 7.83 -3.04 -4.35
N ASN A 139 7.30 -2.47 -5.43
CA ASN A 139 7.78 -1.21 -5.99
C ASN A 139 7.53 0.01 -5.08
N ARG A 140 6.81 -0.07 -3.95
CA ARG A 140 6.43 1.11 -3.14
C ARG A 140 7.63 1.77 -2.44
N PHE A 141 8.59 0.98 -1.97
CA PHE A 141 9.68 1.44 -1.11
C PHE A 141 11.05 0.94 -1.55
N LEU A 142 12.07 1.76 -1.36
CA LEU A 142 13.46 1.34 -1.38
C LEU A 142 13.83 0.77 0.00
N ILE A 143 14.78 -0.17 0.05
CA ILE A 143 15.20 -0.82 1.30
C ILE A 143 16.65 -0.49 1.67
N ASP A 144 16.98 -0.60 2.96
CA ASP A 144 18.36 -0.62 3.42
C ASP A 144 18.76 -2.06 3.75
N MET A 145 19.98 -2.49 3.42
CA MET A 145 20.49 -3.83 3.72
C MET A 145 21.94 -3.76 4.19
N VAL A 146 22.29 -4.61 5.17
CA VAL A 146 23.66 -4.80 5.66
C VAL A 146 24.15 -6.20 5.27
N GLY A 147 25.43 -6.33 4.93
CA GLY A 147 26.03 -7.62 4.59
C GLY A 147 27.53 -7.53 4.27
N LYS A 148 28.16 -8.69 4.13
CA LYS A 148 29.49 -8.86 3.54
C LYS A 148 29.38 -8.93 2.01
N VAL A 149 30.33 -8.35 1.29
CA VAL A 149 30.45 -8.51 -0.16
C VAL A 149 31.18 -9.82 -0.48
N GLU A 150 30.56 -10.64 -1.31
CA GLU A 150 31.09 -11.92 -1.81
C GLU A 150 30.99 -11.95 -3.35
N ASN A 151 31.74 -12.84 -4.01
CA ASN A 151 31.62 -13.12 -5.45
C ASN A 151 31.65 -11.88 -6.37
N LEU A 152 32.50 -10.88 -6.05
CA LEU A 152 32.65 -9.66 -6.85
C LEU A 152 33.16 -10.01 -8.26
N GLN A 153 32.39 -9.62 -9.27
CA GLN A 153 32.72 -9.80 -10.68
C GLN A 153 33.37 -8.52 -11.24
N GLU A 154 34.19 -8.66 -12.28
CA GLU A 154 34.67 -7.51 -13.06
C GLU A 154 33.51 -6.76 -13.73
N ILE A 155 33.66 -5.46 -14.01
CA ILE A 155 32.63 -4.71 -14.73
C ILE A 155 32.34 -5.30 -16.12
N ILE A 156 31.10 -5.72 -16.30
CA ILE A 156 30.54 -6.16 -17.57
C ILE A 156 30.11 -4.92 -18.36
N ARG A 157 30.58 -4.81 -19.60
CA ARG A 157 30.14 -3.79 -20.57
C ARG A 157 29.23 -4.44 -21.59
N THR A 158 28.10 -3.83 -21.93
CA THR A 158 27.17 -4.38 -22.93
C THR A 158 26.48 -3.26 -23.70
N THR A 159 26.70 -3.25 -25.01
CA THR A 159 26.06 -2.32 -25.95
C THR A 159 24.76 -2.93 -26.48
N LYS A 160 23.65 -2.21 -26.34
CA LYS A 160 22.37 -2.52 -27.01
C LYS A 160 21.77 -1.24 -27.56
N ASN A 161 21.23 -1.28 -28.78
CA ASN A 161 20.58 -0.13 -29.44
C ASN A 161 21.44 1.17 -29.42
N ASN A 162 22.74 1.05 -29.70
CA ASN A 162 23.75 2.12 -29.60
C ASN A 162 23.90 2.80 -28.22
N GLN A 163 23.35 2.22 -27.15
CA GLN A 163 23.63 2.61 -25.77
C GLN A 163 24.59 1.58 -25.13
N GLU A 164 25.72 2.07 -24.61
CA GLU A 164 26.57 1.27 -23.71
C GLU A 164 25.96 1.26 -22.32
N THR A 165 25.75 0.07 -21.76
CA THR A 165 25.41 -0.11 -20.34
C THR A 165 26.58 -0.76 -19.62
N THR A 166 26.93 -0.25 -18.44
CA THR A 166 27.97 -0.83 -17.58
C THR A 166 27.33 -1.49 -16.37
N ARG A 167 27.85 -2.65 -15.93
CA ARG A 167 27.26 -3.41 -14.82
C ARG A 167 28.33 -3.99 -13.91
N LEU A 168 28.19 -3.76 -12.61
CA LEU A 168 28.96 -4.44 -11.57
C LEU A 168 28.05 -5.46 -10.90
N LYS A 169 28.47 -6.73 -10.85
CA LYS A 169 27.73 -7.81 -10.17
C LYS A 169 28.53 -8.32 -8.96
N PHE A 170 27.83 -8.53 -7.85
CA PHE A 170 28.36 -9.21 -6.66
C PHE A 170 27.22 -9.85 -5.88
N ASP A 171 27.55 -10.69 -4.92
CA ASP A 171 26.60 -11.22 -3.95
C ASP A 171 26.79 -10.48 -2.60
N LEU A 172 25.70 -10.12 -1.94
CA LEU A 172 25.70 -9.59 -0.57
C LEU A 172 25.22 -10.70 0.38
N SER A 173 25.92 -10.91 1.50
CA SER A 173 25.71 -12.08 2.37
C SER A 173 25.61 -11.67 3.86
N ASP A 174 24.68 -12.27 4.60
CA ASP A 174 24.58 -12.12 6.07
C ASP A 174 25.19 -13.30 6.85
N GLY A 175 25.82 -14.23 6.12
CA GLY A 175 26.43 -15.47 6.64
C GLY A 175 25.47 -16.66 6.63
N ARG A 176 24.16 -16.44 6.44
CA ARG A 176 23.11 -17.47 6.33
C ARG A 176 22.32 -17.35 5.02
N PHE A 177 22.10 -16.14 4.54
CA PHE A 177 21.47 -15.81 3.27
C PHE A 177 22.45 -15.05 2.39
N ARG A 178 22.21 -15.12 1.08
CA ARG A 178 23.00 -14.45 0.03
C ARG A 178 22.03 -13.88 -1.01
N VAL A 179 22.20 -12.61 -1.36
CA VAL A 179 21.31 -11.86 -2.28
C VAL A 179 22.14 -11.20 -3.37
N LYS A 180 21.67 -11.30 -4.62
CA LYS A 180 22.38 -10.76 -5.79
C LYS A 180 22.29 -9.24 -5.81
N VAL A 181 23.39 -8.59 -6.19
CA VAL A 181 23.46 -7.14 -6.39
C VAL A 181 23.99 -6.87 -7.78
N THR A 182 23.27 -6.03 -8.53
CA THR A 182 23.69 -5.52 -9.84
C THR A 182 23.59 -4.00 -9.82
N PHE A 183 24.73 -3.31 -9.81
CA PHE A 183 24.81 -1.86 -9.99
C PHE A 183 25.06 -1.51 -11.44
N PHE A 184 24.55 -0.35 -11.86
CA PHE A 184 24.56 0.13 -13.24
C PHE A 184 25.35 1.44 -13.42
N ASP A 185 25.99 1.52 -14.59
CA ASP A 185 26.59 2.70 -15.21
C ASP A 185 27.62 3.42 -14.31
N ALA A 186 27.59 4.75 -14.20
CA ALA A 186 28.60 5.50 -13.44
C ALA A 186 28.74 5.03 -11.97
N PHE A 187 27.64 4.58 -11.36
CA PHE A 187 27.62 4.05 -10.00
C PHE A 187 28.25 2.65 -9.91
N ALA A 188 28.20 1.85 -10.98
CA ALA A 188 28.93 0.59 -11.05
C ALA A 188 30.44 0.82 -11.06
N ILE A 189 30.90 1.83 -11.81
CA ILE A 189 32.32 2.22 -11.91
C ILE A 189 32.83 2.77 -10.57
N GLU A 190 32.09 3.70 -9.95
CA GLU A 190 32.41 4.26 -8.62
C GLU A 190 32.56 3.15 -7.56
N MET A 191 31.65 2.18 -7.54
CA MET A 191 31.67 1.09 -6.57
C MET A 191 32.76 0.05 -6.85
N GLU A 192 33.06 -0.27 -8.11
CA GLU A 192 34.17 -1.17 -8.46
C GLU A 192 35.52 -0.54 -8.07
N GLU A 193 35.68 0.75 -8.34
CA GLU A 193 36.85 1.53 -7.92
C GLU A 193 36.98 1.64 -6.40
N ALA A 194 35.88 1.63 -5.65
CA ALA A 194 35.92 1.64 -4.19
C ALA A 194 36.32 0.26 -3.63
N PHE A 195 35.77 -0.83 -4.18
CA PHE A 195 36.05 -2.19 -3.74
C PHE A 195 37.46 -2.67 -4.13
N LYS A 196 37.95 -2.34 -5.33
CA LYS A 196 39.31 -2.71 -5.80
C LYS A 196 40.46 -2.12 -4.95
N LYS A 197 40.16 -1.20 -4.03
CA LYS A 197 41.13 -0.57 -3.11
C LYS A 197 41.18 -1.27 -1.74
N MET A 198 40.46 -2.38 -1.55
CA MET A 198 40.31 -3.10 -0.28
C MET A 198 40.48 -4.62 -0.48
N ASP A 199 40.79 -5.36 0.60
CA ASP A 199 40.69 -6.83 0.57
C ASP A 199 39.22 -7.26 0.63
N LEU A 200 38.82 -8.14 -0.28
CA LEU A 200 37.47 -8.73 -0.35
C LEU A 200 37.08 -9.45 0.95
N THR A 201 38.04 -9.95 1.74
CA THR A 201 37.73 -10.57 3.04
C THR A 201 37.10 -9.60 4.04
N ASP A 202 37.32 -8.29 3.87
CA ASP A 202 37.01 -7.27 4.87
C ASP A 202 35.96 -6.25 4.39
N ILE A 203 35.40 -6.42 3.18
CA ILE A 203 34.35 -5.53 2.65
C ILE A 203 32.99 -5.91 3.23
N PHE A 204 32.59 -5.22 4.29
CA PHE A 204 31.21 -5.20 4.80
C PHE A 204 30.57 -3.86 4.43
N VAL A 205 29.32 -3.87 3.99
CA VAL A 205 28.60 -2.68 3.51
C VAL A 205 27.21 -2.55 4.11
N ILE A 206 26.72 -1.31 4.17
CA ILE A 206 25.29 -1.01 4.24
C ILE A 206 24.89 -0.37 2.91
N ILE A 207 24.07 -1.06 2.11
CA ILE A 207 23.45 -0.51 0.91
C ILE A 207 22.13 0.14 1.34
N SER A 208 22.10 1.47 1.36
CA SER A 208 20.91 2.25 1.74
C SER A 208 20.09 2.65 0.52
N CYS A 209 18.77 2.66 0.64
CA CYS A 209 17.80 2.96 -0.42
C CYS A 209 18.06 2.19 -1.73
N ALA A 210 18.35 0.89 -1.65
CA ALA A 210 18.40 -0.01 -2.80
C ALA A 210 17.00 -0.23 -3.41
N LYS A 211 16.91 -0.32 -4.74
CA LYS A 211 15.72 -0.86 -5.41
C LYS A 211 15.83 -2.39 -5.45
N VAL A 212 14.83 -3.10 -4.95
CA VAL A 212 14.66 -4.53 -5.23
C VAL A 212 13.95 -4.71 -6.58
N GLY A 213 14.23 -5.81 -7.26
CA GLY A 213 13.54 -6.23 -8.48
C GLY A 213 13.92 -7.66 -8.83
N ARG A 214 13.18 -8.29 -9.74
CA ARG A 214 13.59 -9.57 -10.33
C ARG A 214 14.56 -9.36 -11.49
N TYR A 215 15.58 -10.20 -11.56
CA TYR A 215 16.53 -10.30 -12.66
C TYR A 215 16.76 -11.78 -12.96
N GLU A 216 16.44 -12.22 -14.18
CA GLU A 216 16.45 -13.65 -14.55
C GLU A 216 15.62 -14.50 -13.55
N GLY A 217 14.43 -13.98 -13.18
CA GLY A 217 13.48 -14.57 -12.21
C GLY A 217 13.81 -14.33 -10.73
N ALA A 218 15.10 -14.36 -10.37
CA ALA A 218 15.58 -14.24 -9.00
C ALA A 218 15.56 -12.79 -8.46
N PRO A 219 15.36 -12.56 -7.15
CA PRO A 219 15.51 -11.24 -6.54
C PRO A 219 16.95 -10.72 -6.63
N ASN A 220 17.10 -9.45 -7.01
CA ASN A 220 18.38 -8.77 -7.13
C ASN A 220 18.25 -7.29 -6.69
N LEU A 221 19.20 -6.80 -5.89
CA LEU A 221 19.31 -5.39 -5.52
C LEU A 221 19.94 -4.57 -6.66
N THR A 222 19.38 -3.39 -6.89
CA THR A 222 19.80 -2.45 -7.94
C THR A 222 19.92 -1.03 -7.39
N ASN A 223 20.75 -0.21 -8.03
CA ASN A 223 20.86 1.20 -7.69
C ASN A 223 19.70 2.02 -8.28
N TYR A 224 19.30 3.02 -7.51
CA TYR A 224 18.30 4.04 -7.78
C TYR A 224 18.95 5.40 -7.47
N PRO A 225 18.43 6.57 -7.93
CA PRO A 225 19.04 7.87 -7.62
C PRO A 225 19.26 8.16 -6.12
N ALA A 226 18.44 7.55 -5.25
CA ALA A 226 18.57 7.62 -3.79
C ALA A 226 19.62 6.69 -3.18
N THR A 227 20.05 5.64 -3.89
CA THR A 227 20.89 4.56 -3.33
C THR A 227 22.27 5.06 -2.94
N ARG A 228 22.75 4.69 -1.75
CA ARG A 228 24.11 4.99 -1.28
C ARG A 228 24.70 3.75 -0.61
N VAL A 229 25.96 3.44 -0.91
CA VAL A 229 26.68 2.36 -0.22
C VAL A 229 27.62 2.97 0.81
N PHE A 230 27.47 2.54 2.06
CA PHE A 230 28.38 2.86 3.14
C PHE A 230 29.30 1.66 3.33
N ILE A 231 30.60 1.82 3.04
CA ILE A 231 31.60 0.75 3.17
C ILE A 231 32.23 0.83 4.56
N ASN A 232 32.23 -0.27 5.30
CA ASN A 232 32.70 -0.39 6.68
C ASN A 232 32.28 0.76 7.63
N PRO A 233 31.01 1.20 7.65
CA PRO A 233 30.55 2.29 8.52
C PRO A 233 30.61 1.90 10.00
N ASN A 234 30.92 2.85 10.87
CA ASN A 234 30.76 2.69 12.31
C ASN A 234 29.26 2.71 12.68
N HIS A 235 28.62 1.55 12.58
CA HIS A 235 27.19 1.35 12.86
C HIS A 235 26.98 0.03 13.58
N TYR A 236 26.11 0.00 14.59
CA TYR A 236 25.95 -1.14 15.51
C TYR A 236 25.62 -2.45 14.79
N SER A 237 24.82 -2.40 13.71
CA SER A 237 24.50 -3.59 12.91
C SER A 237 25.72 -4.22 12.22
N LEU A 238 26.72 -3.42 11.85
CA LEU A 238 27.93 -3.91 11.20
C LEU A 238 28.83 -4.61 12.22
N VAL A 239 28.91 -4.10 13.45
CA VAL A 239 29.62 -4.74 14.58
C VAL A 239 28.95 -6.07 14.93
N GLU A 240 27.63 -6.07 15.13
CA GLU A 240 26.83 -7.28 15.39
C GLU A 240 26.87 -8.31 14.24
N LEU A 241 27.25 -7.91 13.01
CA LEU A 241 27.46 -8.82 11.88
C LEU A 241 28.90 -9.35 11.82
N LYS A 242 29.92 -8.51 12.02
CA LYS A 242 31.32 -8.93 12.04
C LYS A 242 31.60 -9.96 13.14
N GLU A 243 31.09 -9.70 14.35
CA GLU A 243 31.18 -10.65 15.47
C GLU A 243 30.58 -12.03 15.15
N LYS A 244 29.52 -12.10 14.34
CA LYS A 244 28.94 -13.39 13.91
C LYS A 244 29.88 -14.13 12.96
N TRP A 245 30.51 -13.40 12.03
CA TRP A 245 31.43 -13.96 11.05
C TRP A 245 32.71 -14.50 11.66
N GLU A 246 33.24 -13.80 12.67
CA GLU A 246 34.42 -14.23 13.45
C GLU A 246 34.13 -15.49 14.27
N LYS A 247 32.88 -15.65 14.74
CA LYS A 247 32.45 -16.80 15.56
C LYS A 247 32.03 -18.01 14.72
N HIS A 248 31.46 -17.79 13.52
CA HIS A 248 30.97 -18.85 12.63
C HIS A 248 31.16 -18.51 11.12
N PRO A 249 32.19 -19.07 10.46
CA PRO A 249 32.27 -19.14 9.00
C PRO A 249 31.13 -20.00 8.39
N SER A 250 30.76 -19.72 7.14
CA SER A 250 29.50 -20.13 6.49
C SER A 250 29.46 -21.56 5.90
N LEU A 251 28.24 -21.99 5.50
CA LEU A 251 27.91 -23.24 4.81
C LEU A 251 27.11 -22.93 3.52
N ASP A 252 27.53 -23.43 2.34
CA ASP A 252 26.92 -23.14 1.01
C ASP A 252 25.83 -24.15 0.55
N ILE A 253 24.81 -23.69 -0.21
CA ILE A 253 23.68 -24.48 -0.82
C ILE A 253 23.13 -23.77 -2.13
N SER A 254 22.62 -24.48 -3.17
CA SER A 254 22.22 -23.89 -4.52
C SER A 254 21.26 -24.73 -5.45
N TYR A 255 20.38 -24.13 -6.32
CA TYR A 255 19.38 -24.76 -7.29
C TYR A 255 18.88 -23.83 -8.51
N THR A 256 18.15 -24.31 -9.61
CA THR A 256 17.77 -23.60 -10.93
C THR A 256 16.66 -24.24 -11.92
N ASP A 257 15.79 -23.52 -12.75
CA ASP A 257 14.66 -24.01 -13.75
C ASP A 257 14.05 -23.01 -14.93
N GLU A 258 13.00 -23.32 -15.81
CA GLU A 258 12.41 -22.57 -17.08
C GLU A 258 10.84 -22.68 -17.60
N ASP A 259 10.28 -22.03 -18.72
CA ASP A 259 8.79 -21.92 -19.25
C ASP A 259 8.34 -21.51 -20.80
N ILE A 260 7.04 -21.56 -21.33
CA ILE A 260 6.49 -21.45 -22.81
C ILE A 260 4.95 -20.90 -23.17
N PRO A 261 4.50 -20.35 -24.40
CA PRO A 261 3.16 -19.62 -24.77
C PRO A 261 2.09 -20.09 -25.93
N ASN A 262 1.14 -19.25 -26.55
CA ASN A 262 -0.16 -19.62 -27.34
C ASN A 262 -0.84 -18.76 -28.57
N LYS A 263 -2.16 -18.88 -29.05
CA LYS A 263 -2.84 -18.31 -30.34
C LYS A 263 -4.44 -17.97 -30.46
N ILE A 264 -5.09 -17.65 -31.67
CA ILE A 264 -6.41 -16.87 -32.02
C ILE A 264 -7.29 -17.27 -33.33
N LEU A 265 -8.60 -16.85 -33.61
CA LEU A 265 -9.49 -17.08 -34.88
C LEU A 265 -10.69 -16.08 -35.40
N THR A 266 -12.01 -16.42 -35.76
CA THR A 266 -13.08 -15.53 -36.47
C THR A 266 -14.68 -15.75 -36.32
N VAL A 267 -15.63 -14.87 -36.83
CA VAL A 267 -17.15 -14.78 -36.57
C VAL A 267 -18.17 -15.68 -37.33
N LYS A 268 -18.33 -15.63 -38.67
CA LYS A 268 -19.21 -16.59 -39.38
C LYS A 268 -18.72 -18.03 -39.18
N GLN A 269 -17.46 -18.16 -38.75
CA GLN A 269 -16.89 -19.35 -38.12
C GLN A 269 -17.47 -19.59 -36.71
N ILE A 270 -17.44 -18.66 -35.74
CA ILE A 270 -18.13 -18.77 -34.43
C ILE A 270 -19.61 -19.21 -34.52
N ARG A 271 -20.37 -18.75 -35.53
CA ARG A 271 -21.75 -19.23 -35.78
C ARG A 271 -21.86 -20.71 -36.20
N ASN A 272 -20.75 -21.33 -36.58
CA ASN A 272 -20.64 -22.68 -37.16
C ASN A 272 -19.59 -23.59 -36.48
N LEU A 273 -18.83 -23.12 -35.48
CA LEU A 273 -17.68 -23.79 -34.87
C LEU A 273 -17.65 -23.64 -33.33
N LYS A 274 -16.66 -24.26 -32.67
CA LYS A 274 -16.51 -24.33 -31.22
C LYS A 274 -15.19 -23.69 -30.74
N ASN A 275 -15.31 -22.52 -30.11
CA ASN A 275 -14.31 -21.74 -29.36
C ASN A 275 -13.25 -20.98 -30.19
N ASP A 276 -13.39 -19.64 -30.30
CA ASP A 276 -12.48 -18.73 -31.03
C ASP A 276 -12.48 -17.28 -30.44
N PHE A 277 -11.62 -16.39 -30.96
CA PHE A 277 -11.51 -14.94 -30.68
C PHE A 277 -11.51 -14.13 -31.99
N LYS A 278 -12.17 -12.95 -32.09
CA LYS A 278 -11.93 -11.93 -33.15
C LYS A 278 -12.58 -10.57 -32.87
N ASP A 279 -12.26 -9.57 -33.69
CA ASP A 279 -12.90 -8.26 -33.81
C ASP A 279 -14.38 -8.31 -34.23
N VAL A 280 -15.22 -7.55 -33.54
CA VAL A 280 -16.62 -7.25 -33.88
C VAL A 280 -16.97 -5.81 -33.52
N THR A 281 -17.87 -5.18 -34.28
CA THR A 281 -18.34 -3.81 -34.02
C THR A 281 -19.69 -3.81 -33.33
N VAL A 282 -19.82 -3.10 -32.20
CA VAL A 282 -21.10 -2.92 -31.48
C VAL A 282 -21.95 -1.89 -32.22
N LYS A 283 -23.09 -2.31 -32.79
CA LYS A 283 -23.98 -1.44 -33.57
C LYS A 283 -25.21 -0.94 -32.80
N LYS A 284 -25.63 -1.62 -31.73
CA LYS A 284 -26.82 -1.23 -30.96
C LYS A 284 -26.82 -1.78 -29.53
N LEU A 285 -27.37 -1.02 -28.60
CA LEU A 285 -27.74 -1.44 -27.26
C LEU A 285 -29.27 -1.65 -27.17
N ASP A 286 -29.72 -2.56 -26.31
CA ASP A 286 -31.14 -2.68 -25.97
C ASP A 286 -31.48 -1.86 -24.73
N GLU A 287 -31.73 -0.56 -24.90
CA GLU A 287 -32.12 0.37 -23.83
C GLU A 287 -33.49 0.03 -23.18
N LYS A 288 -34.23 -0.97 -23.70
CA LYS A 288 -35.46 -1.49 -23.09
C LYS A 288 -35.22 -2.73 -22.21
N ALA A 289 -34.03 -3.32 -22.26
CA ALA A 289 -33.63 -4.39 -21.36
C ALA A 289 -33.20 -3.83 -20.00
N LYS A 290 -33.48 -4.57 -18.93
CA LYS A 290 -33.09 -4.21 -17.56
C LYS A 290 -31.55 -4.26 -17.43
N TRP A 291 -30.92 -3.09 -17.35
CA TRP A 291 -29.46 -2.92 -17.43
C TRP A 291 -28.67 -3.41 -16.21
N TYR A 292 -29.35 -3.72 -15.11
CA TYR A 292 -28.78 -4.32 -13.90
C TYR A 292 -29.72 -5.32 -13.23
N TYR A 293 -29.23 -6.07 -12.26
CA TYR A 293 -30.04 -6.91 -11.38
C TYR A 293 -29.46 -7.00 -9.96
N ALA A 294 -30.34 -7.19 -8.97
CA ALA A 294 -29.94 -7.51 -7.60
C ALA A 294 -29.73 -9.03 -7.47
N GLN A 295 -28.67 -9.48 -6.79
CA GLN A 295 -28.30 -10.91 -6.72
C GLN A 295 -28.16 -11.41 -5.28
N CYS A 296 -28.58 -12.65 -5.03
CA CYS A 296 -28.39 -13.33 -3.75
C CYS A 296 -26.94 -13.78 -3.56
N ILE A 297 -26.32 -13.34 -2.46
CA ILE A 297 -24.97 -13.73 -2.05
C ILE A 297 -24.87 -15.25 -1.80
N ASP A 298 -25.94 -15.86 -1.28
CA ASP A 298 -25.95 -17.28 -0.87
C ASP A 298 -26.21 -18.27 -2.01
N CYS A 299 -26.84 -17.84 -3.11
CA CYS A 299 -27.28 -18.76 -4.18
C CYS A 299 -27.25 -18.20 -5.61
N GLU A 300 -26.61 -17.04 -5.81
CA GLU A 300 -26.32 -16.40 -7.11
C GLU A 300 -27.55 -16.08 -8.00
N ILE A 301 -28.77 -16.21 -7.48
CA ILE A 301 -30.02 -15.96 -8.22
C ILE A 301 -30.50 -14.53 -8.03
N GLU A 302 -31.16 -13.98 -9.05
CA GLU A 302 -31.76 -12.65 -9.02
C GLU A 302 -32.81 -12.53 -7.89
N ILE A 303 -32.64 -11.52 -7.02
CA ILE A 303 -33.52 -11.24 -5.90
C ILE A 303 -34.70 -10.38 -6.37
N ILE A 304 -35.89 -10.67 -5.84
CA ILE A 304 -37.11 -9.90 -6.08
C ILE A 304 -37.27 -8.86 -4.96
N ARG A 305 -37.62 -7.62 -5.33
CA ARG A 305 -38.07 -6.57 -4.40
C ARG A 305 -39.59 -6.67 -4.26
N ASP A 306 -40.09 -7.13 -3.10
CA ASP A 306 -41.52 -7.17 -2.76
C ASP A 306 -41.80 -6.16 -1.63
N LYS A 307 -42.71 -5.21 -1.87
CA LYS A 307 -43.11 -4.16 -0.91
C LYS A 307 -41.91 -3.42 -0.27
N GLY A 308 -40.91 -3.10 -1.10
CA GLY A 308 -39.66 -2.45 -0.69
C GLY A 308 -38.59 -3.39 -0.13
N ILE A 309 -38.96 -4.62 0.25
CA ILE A 309 -38.07 -5.61 0.89
C ILE A 309 -37.48 -6.54 -0.18
N TYR A 310 -36.16 -6.66 -0.21
CA TYR A 310 -35.47 -7.60 -1.09
C TYR A 310 -35.47 -9.02 -0.49
N ARG A 311 -36.06 -9.99 -1.20
CA ARG A 311 -36.22 -11.38 -0.77
C ARG A 311 -35.80 -12.37 -1.86
N CYS A 312 -34.94 -13.31 -1.50
CA CYS A 312 -34.58 -14.41 -2.38
C CYS A 312 -35.74 -15.42 -2.50
N THR A 313 -35.96 -15.96 -3.70
CA THR A 313 -37.00 -16.99 -3.94
C THR A 313 -36.60 -18.39 -3.48
N LYS A 314 -35.31 -18.65 -3.22
CA LYS A 314 -34.79 -19.93 -2.71
C LYS A 314 -34.27 -19.89 -1.27
N CYS A 315 -33.83 -18.72 -0.79
CA CYS A 315 -33.29 -18.56 0.56
C CYS A 315 -34.29 -17.81 1.45
N PRO A 316 -34.66 -18.32 2.64
CA PRO A 316 -35.65 -17.70 3.52
C PRO A 316 -35.05 -16.52 4.31
N ARG A 317 -34.49 -15.54 3.60
CA ARG A 317 -33.78 -14.38 4.13
C ARG A 317 -34.36 -13.08 3.58
N ILE A 318 -34.32 -12.03 4.40
CA ILE A 318 -34.44 -10.64 3.97
C ILE A 318 -33.04 -10.05 3.75
N PHE A 319 -32.89 -9.23 2.71
CA PHE A 319 -31.68 -8.48 2.41
C PHE A 319 -31.96 -6.98 2.56
N PRO A 320 -31.47 -6.30 3.62
CA PRO A 320 -31.69 -4.86 3.77
C PRO A 320 -30.92 -4.06 2.72
N TYR A 321 -29.72 -4.53 2.33
CA TYR A 321 -28.86 -3.93 1.31
C TYR A 321 -28.34 -5.05 0.37
N PRO A 322 -28.97 -5.29 -0.79
CA PRO A 322 -28.57 -6.33 -1.73
C PRO A 322 -27.43 -5.86 -2.65
N GLU A 323 -26.62 -6.81 -3.13
CA GLU A 323 -25.60 -6.58 -4.16
C GLU A 323 -26.26 -6.40 -5.54
N LYS A 324 -25.76 -5.45 -6.36
CA LYS A 324 -26.30 -5.09 -7.68
C LYS A 324 -25.22 -5.24 -8.77
N ARG A 325 -25.54 -5.91 -9.89
CA ARG A 325 -24.61 -6.16 -11.02
C ARG A 325 -25.19 -5.74 -12.37
N PHE A 326 -24.32 -5.36 -13.31
CA PHE A 326 -24.69 -5.03 -14.69
C PHE A 326 -25.18 -6.24 -15.49
N ARG A 327 -26.01 -5.95 -16.50
CA ARG A 327 -26.52 -6.88 -17.52
C ARG A 327 -26.70 -6.13 -18.85
N LEU A 328 -25.60 -5.79 -19.51
CA LEU A 328 -25.62 -4.99 -20.74
C LEU A 328 -25.84 -5.88 -21.97
N CYS A 329 -26.99 -5.72 -22.64
CA CYS A 329 -27.37 -6.44 -23.84
C CYS A 329 -26.98 -5.65 -25.11
N THR A 330 -26.17 -6.25 -25.98
CA THR A 330 -25.59 -5.57 -27.16
C THR A 330 -25.82 -6.36 -28.45
N ILE A 331 -25.85 -5.67 -29.58
CA ILE A 331 -25.87 -6.26 -30.93
C ILE A 331 -24.55 -5.92 -31.63
N CYS A 332 -23.72 -6.94 -31.83
CA CYS A 332 -22.42 -6.85 -32.49
C CYS A 332 -22.51 -7.33 -33.95
N SER A 333 -21.58 -6.92 -34.81
CA SER A 333 -21.45 -7.43 -36.18
C SER A 333 -20.04 -7.31 -36.75
N ASP A 334 -19.68 -8.19 -37.67
CA ASP A 334 -18.56 -8.00 -38.60
C ASP A 334 -19.06 -8.05 -40.06
N GLU A 335 -18.14 -8.11 -41.03
CA GLU A 335 -18.43 -8.28 -42.47
C GLU A 335 -19.25 -9.54 -42.80
N THR A 336 -19.28 -10.52 -41.89
CA THR A 336 -19.81 -11.87 -42.13
C THR A 336 -21.16 -12.13 -41.44
N GLY A 337 -21.59 -11.24 -40.55
CA GLY A 337 -22.93 -11.25 -39.94
C GLY A 337 -23.04 -10.46 -38.64
N SER A 338 -24.21 -10.54 -37.99
CA SER A 338 -24.50 -9.91 -36.69
C SER A 338 -24.87 -10.94 -35.62
N MET A 339 -24.62 -10.66 -34.35
CA MET A 339 -25.00 -11.52 -33.21
C MET A 339 -25.30 -10.70 -31.95
N VAL A 340 -26.11 -11.25 -31.05
CA VAL A 340 -26.41 -10.62 -29.76
C VAL A 340 -25.37 -11.09 -28.74
N VAL A 341 -24.76 -10.16 -28.01
CA VAL A 341 -23.76 -10.46 -26.98
C VAL A 341 -24.11 -9.76 -25.68
N ILE A 342 -24.10 -10.50 -24.58
CA ILE A 342 -24.17 -9.95 -23.22
C ILE A 342 -22.73 -9.65 -22.76
N ILE A 343 -22.50 -8.42 -22.31
CA ILE A 343 -21.25 -8.00 -21.69
C ILE A 343 -21.37 -8.23 -20.17
N PRO A 344 -20.46 -8.97 -19.53
CA PRO A 344 -20.53 -9.27 -18.11
C PRO A 344 -20.12 -8.06 -17.25
N ASP A 345 -20.58 -8.07 -16.00
CA ASP A 345 -20.32 -7.04 -14.99
C ASP A 345 -18.86 -6.58 -14.92
N SER A 346 -17.91 -7.53 -14.84
CA SER A 346 -16.48 -7.24 -14.75
C SER A 346 -15.91 -6.51 -15.97
N GLU A 347 -16.48 -6.71 -17.16
CA GLU A 347 -16.07 -6.00 -18.37
C GLU A 347 -16.77 -4.63 -18.46
N VAL A 348 -18.03 -4.51 -18.07
CA VAL A 348 -18.69 -3.19 -17.98
C VAL A 348 -17.95 -2.28 -17.01
N ASN A 349 -17.70 -2.75 -15.78
CA ASN A 349 -16.94 -2.03 -14.74
C ASN A 349 -15.60 -1.51 -15.31
N ARG A 350 -14.86 -2.36 -16.05
CA ARG A 350 -13.54 -2.05 -16.60
C ARG A 350 -13.53 -1.00 -17.72
N PHE A 351 -14.65 -0.75 -18.38
CA PHE A 351 -14.77 0.26 -19.45
C PHE A 351 -15.31 1.61 -18.96
N ILE A 352 -16.05 1.65 -17.84
CA ILE A 352 -16.65 2.90 -17.32
C ILE A 352 -16.13 3.34 -15.93
N ASP A 353 -15.30 2.52 -15.29
CA ASP A 353 -14.72 2.71 -13.95
C ASP A 353 -15.75 3.07 -12.85
N LYS A 354 -16.95 2.47 -12.96
CA LYS A 354 -18.06 2.58 -12.01
C LYS A 354 -18.82 1.26 -11.92
N THR A 355 -19.23 0.88 -10.70
CA THR A 355 -20.20 -0.20 -10.47
C THR A 355 -21.64 0.32 -10.56
N VAL A 356 -22.62 -0.59 -10.56
CA VAL A 356 -24.05 -0.24 -10.44
C VAL A 356 -24.35 0.58 -9.19
N VAL A 357 -23.66 0.31 -8.07
CA VAL A 357 -23.86 1.03 -6.80
C VAL A 357 -23.36 2.47 -6.92
N ASP A 358 -22.26 2.71 -7.63
CA ASP A 358 -21.72 4.06 -7.83
C ASP A 358 -22.64 4.89 -8.72
N ILE A 359 -23.19 4.30 -9.80
CA ILE A 359 -24.20 4.95 -10.64
C ILE A 359 -25.47 5.28 -9.83
N HIS A 360 -25.90 4.39 -8.92
CA HIS A 360 -27.04 4.68 -8.04
C HIS A 360 -26.72 5.68 -6.91
N SER A 361 -25.45 5.87 -6.56
CA SER A 361 -25.05 6.92 -5.61
C SER A 361 -25.13 8.33 -6.20
N ASP A 362 -25.07 8.45 -7.53
CA ASP A 362 -25.33 9.70 -8.27
C ASP A 362 -26.85 10.00 -8.43
N CYS A 363 -27.74 9.06 -8.10
CA CYS A 363 -29.19 9.23 -8.24
C CYS A 363 -29.81 10.02 -7.07
N LEU A 364 -30.60 11.06 -7.39
CA LEU A 364 -31.28 11.88 -6.37
C LEU A 364 -32.59 11.27 -5.83
N LYS A 365 -33.12 10.22 -6.48
CA LYS A 365 -34.37 9.52 -6.11
C LYS A 365 -34.30 8.04 -6.50
N GLU A 366 -35.07 7.18 -5.81
CA GLU A 366 -35.20 5.76 -6.21
C GLU A 366 -35.77 5.59 -7.64
N GLU A 367 -36.65 6.48 -8.08
CA GLU A 367 -37.22 6.46 -9.45
C GLU A 367 -36.17 6.70 -10.56
N ASP A 368 -35.02 7.27 -10.20
CA ASP A 368 -33.91 7.48 -11.14
C ASP A 368 -33.04 6.21 -11.29
N GLU A 369 -33.09 5.26 -10.34
CA GLU A 369 -32.34 3.99 -10.43
C GLU A 369 -32.75 3.10 -11.61
N GLU A 370 -34.02 3.15 -12.03
CA GLU A 370 -34.57 2.30 -13.09
C GLU A 370 -34.30 2.83 -14.50
N LYS A 371 -33.81 4.07 -14.65
CA LYS A 371 -33.51 4.69 -15.94
C LYS A 371 -32.23 4.10 -16.54
N PHE A 372 -32.15 4.02 -17.88
CA PHE A 372 -30.94 3.54 -18.55
C PHE A 372 -29.80 4.59 -18.46
N PRO A 373 -28.62 4.28 -17.89
CA PRO A 373 -27.55 5.26 -17.68
C PRO A 373 -26.89 5.66 -18.99
N GLU A 374 -26.78 6.98 -19.24
CA GLU A 374 -26.23 7.50 -20.50
C GLU A 374 -24.76 7.12 -20.71
N ILE A 375 -23.98 6.94 -19.63
CA ILE A 375 -22.59 6.47 -19.67
C ILE A 375 -22.43 5.12 -20.40
N LEU A 376 -23.44 4.24 -20.37
CA LEU A 376 -23.41 2.96 -21.07
C LEU A 376 -23.52 3.11 -22.59
N ARG A 377 -23.91 4.28 -23.12
CA ARG A 377 -23.94 4.53 -24.58
C ARG A 377 -22.54 4.62 -25.19
N ALA A 378 -21.48 4.79 -24.40
CA ALA A 378 -20.08 4.81 -24.86
C ALA A 378 -19.66 3.54 -25.63
N PHE A 379 -20.34 2.41 -25.41
CA PHE A 379 -20.11 1.16 -26.14
C PHE A 379 -20.54 1.19 -27.62
N LEU A 380 -21.38 2.13 -28.04
CA LEU A 380 -21.94 2.20 -29.40
C LEU A 380 -20.91 2.58 -30.47
N ASN A 381 -21.08 2.02 -31.67
CA ASN A 381 -20.34 2.34 -32.90
C ASN A 381 -18.82 2.09 -32.85
N GLN A 382 -18.33 1.38 -31.83
CA GLN A 382 -16.91 1.03 -31.67
C GLN A 382 -16.61 -0.44 -32.04
N LYS A 383 -15.35 -0.70 -32.41
CA LYS A 383 -14.83 -1.96 -32.96
C LYS A 383 -13.89 -2.64 -31.95
N TYR A 384 -14.29 -3.80 -31.44
CA TYR A 384 -13.63 -4.48 -30.33
C TYR A 384 -13.23 -5.92 -30.65
N THR A 385 -12.01 -6.33 -30.30
CA THR A 385 -11.62 -7.74 -30.25
C THR A 385 -12.31 -8.41 -29.05
N MET A 386 -13.15 -9.41 -29.29
CA MET A 386 -13.90 -10.09 -28.23
C MET A 386 -13.53 -11.56 -28.10
N ALA A 387 -13.26 -12.00 -26.87
CA ALA A 387 -13.17 -13.40 -26.51
C ALA A 387 -14.57 -13.89 -26.17
N VAL A 388 -15.19 -14.75 -26.98
CA VAL A 388 -16.61 -15.13 -26.84
C VAL A 388 -16.75 -16.51 -26.21
N GLN A 389 -17.60 -16.62 -25.17
CA GLN A 389 -18.03 -17.91 -24.64
C GLN A 389 -19.17 -18.47 -25.49
N ILE A 390 -18.94 -19.65 -26.07
CA ILE A 390 -19.98 -20.44 -26.73
C ILE A 390 -20.51 -21.47 -25.73
N THR A 391 -21.79 -21.38 -25.37
CA THR A 391 -22.42 -22.30 -24.41
C THR A 391 -23.03 -23.52 -25.11
N GLN A 392 -23.35 -24.55 -24.33
CA GLN A 392 -24.08 -25.73 -24.84
C GLN A 392 -25.49 -25.38 -25.35
N ASP A 393 -26.07 -24.24 -24.92
CA ASP A 393 -27.37 -23.77 -25.37
C ASP A 393 -27.27 -23.01 -26.71
N ASN A 394 -26.13 -22.37 -27.00
CA ASN A 394 -25.82 -21.86 -28.34
C ASN A 394 -25.64 -23.03 -29.33
N LEU A 395 -24.91 -24.08 -28.92
CA LEU A 395 -24.55 -25.21 -29.77
C LEU A 395 -25.71 -26.20 -30.02
N ASN A 396 -26.52 -26.49 -28.99
CA ASN A 396 -27.49 -27.59 -29.03
C ASN A 396 -28.96 -27.13 -28.88
N LYS A 397 -29.22 -25.89 -28.42
CA LYS A 397 -30.59 -25.35 -28.25
C LYS A 397 -30.90 -24.15 -29.14
N GLY A 398 -29.97 -23.75 -30.00
CA GLY A 398 -30.16 -22.66 -30.96
C GLY A 398 -30.19 -21.24 -30.36
N SER A 399 -29.63 -21.04 -29.16
CA SER A 399 -29.54 -19.69 -28.58
C SER A 399 -28.66 -18.78 -29.44
N THR A 400 -29.22 -17.66 -29.88
CA THR A 400 -28.52 -16.62 -30.66
C THR A 400 -27.87 -15.52 -29.80
N VAL A 401 -27.95 -15.67 -28.48
CA VAL A 401 -27.35 -14.75 -27.48
C VAL A 401 -26.08 -15.40 -26.91
N TYR A 402 -24.95 -14.73 -27.08
CA TYR A 402 -23.63 -15.16 -26.64
C TYR A 402 -23.16 -14.31 -25.44
N GLU A 403 -22.09 -14.74 -24.77
CA GLU A 403 -21.53 -14.05 -23.59
C GLU A 403 -20.06 -13.69 -23.82
N ALA A 404 -19.66 -12.47 -23.46
CA ALA A 404 -18.27 -12.04 -23.57
C ALA A 404 -17.42 -12.54 -22.38
N LYS A 405 -16.20 -12.98 -22.69
CA LYS A 405 -15.16 -13.40 -21.72
C LYS A 405 -13.99 -12.40 -21.65
N GLU A 406 -13.85 -11.54 -22.66
CA GLU A 406 -13.15 -10.25 -22.64
C GLU A 406 -13.43 -9.41 -23.88
N ILE A 407 -13.09 -8.12 -23.81
CA ILE A 407 -13.25 -7.11 -24.85
C ILE A 407 -12.00 -6.22 -24.90
N MET A 408 -11.38 -6.02 -26.07
CA MET A 408 -10.27 -5.08 -26.28
C MET A 408 -10.62 -4.08 -27.38
N GLU A 409 -10.22 -2.81 -27.26
CA GLU A 409 -10.34 -1.85 -28.36
C GLU A 409 -9.37 -2.17 -29.49
N SER A 410 -9.90 -2.33 -30.70
CA SER A 410 -9.05 -2.32 -31.90
C SER A 410 -8.54 -0.91 -32.16
N HIS A 411 -7.33 -0.81 -32.71
CA HIS A 411 -6.75 0.43 -33.21
C HIS A 411 -6.30 0.12 -34.61
N ASP A 412 -6.86 0.80 -35.61
CA ASP A 412 -6.49 0.58 -36.99
C ASP A 412 -5.15 1.28 -37.26
N ILE A 413 -4.15 0.48 -37.65
CA ILE A 413 -2.80 0.93 -38.03
C ILE A 413 -2.64 0.61 -39.51
N THR A 414 -2.81 1.63 -40.35
CA THR A 414 -2.62 1.55 -41.81
C THR A 414 -1.67 2.65 -42.26
N ASP A 415 -0.37 2.40 -42.13
CA ASP A 415 0.72 3.20 -42.71
C ASP A 415 1.89 2.28 -43.09
N THR A 416 1.59 1.28 -43.93
CA THR A 416 2.60 0.40 -44.53
C THR A 416 3.12 1.06 -45.81
N PHE A 417 4.25 1.77 -45.70
CA PHE A 417 4.95 2.33 -46.87
C PHE A 417 5.57 1.21 -47.72
N ASP A 418 4.96 0.86 -48.85
CA ASP A 418 5.59 0.12 -49.95
C ASP A 418 5.63 1.02 -51.22
N PRO A 419 6.80 1.37 -51.79
CA PRO A 419 6.89 2.50 -52.73
C PRO A 419 6.54 2.22 -54.21
N GLN A 420 5.95 1.06 -54.58
CA GLN A 420 5.92 0.64 -56.00
C GLN A 420 4.57 0.43 -56.69
N ASP A 421 3.44 0.36 -55.99
CA ASP A 421 2.12 0.27 -56.65
C ASP A 421 1.49 1.64 -56.96
N LYS A 422 0.85 1.73 -58.13
CA LYS A 422 0.19 2.94 -58.65
C LYS A 422 -1.33 2.81 -58.58
N ILE A 423 -1.99 3.92 -58.21
CA ILE A 423 -3.12 4.58 -58.93
C ILE A 423 -4.22 3.62 -59.43
N GLU A 424 -5.50 3.76 -59.04
CA GLU A 424 -6.40 4.82 -59.54
C GLU A 424 -7.78 4.81 -58.81
N MET A 425 -8.63 5.81 -59.12
CA MET A 425 -10.09 5.86 -58.91
C MET A 425 -10.60 5.99 -57.44
N GLU A 426 -11.70 6.71 -57.14
CA GLU A 426 -12.48 7.63 -57.99
C GLU A 426 -13.15 8.74 -57.14
N ILE A 427 -13.52 9.85 -57.79
CA ILE A 427 -14.42 10.86 -57.22
C ILE A 427 -15.84 10.51 -57.65
N GLN A 428 -16.78 10.41 -56.71
CA GLN A 428 -18.18 10.67 -57.01
C GLN A 428 -18.71 11.80 -56.12
N ASP A 429 -19.07 12.88 -56.81
CA ASP A 429 -19.85 14.01 -56.34
C ASP A 429 -21.31 13.56 -56.17
N ASP A 430 -21.94 13.88 -55.05
CA ASP A 430 -23.38 14.16 -55.06
C ASP A 430 -23.71 15.24 -54.03
N SER A 431 -24.64 16.11 -54.41
CA SER A 431 -24.77 17.44 -53.86
C SER A 431 -26.10 17.66 -53.13
N GLN A 432 -26.07 18.48 -52.07
CA GLN A 432 -27.20 19.36 -51.80
C GLN A 432 -26.84 20.61 -50.97
N PHE A 433 -27.00 21.76 -51.63
CA PHE A 433 -27.11 23.10 -51.05
C PHE A 433 -28.39 23.21 -50.17
N LYS A 434 -28.59 24.22 -49.30
CA LYS A 434 -28.21 25.64 -49.37
C LYS A 434 -27.80 26.25 -48.02
N ALA A 435 -27.06 27.36 -48.11
CA ALA A 435 -26.70 28.26 -47.01
C ALA A 435 -27.42 29.63 -47.12
N PHE A 436 -27.23 30.47 -46.11
CA PHE A 436 -27.04 31.93 -46.15
C PHE A 436 -26.09 32.24 -44.95
N GLN A 437 -24.90 32.86 -45.09
CA GLN A 437 -24.57 34.26 -45.47
C GLN A 437 -25.10 35.29 -44.45
N GLU A 438 -24.41 36.40 -44.12
CA GLU A 438 -23.29 37.16 -44.76
C GLU A 438 -22.18 37.45 -43.71
N ASP A 439 -20.88 37.25 -43.98
CA ASP A 439 -19.89 38.13 -44.64
C ASP A 439 -19.34 39.32 -43.82
N TYR A 440 -18.02 39.49 -43.80
CA TYR A 440 -17.28 40.69 -43.32
C TYR A 440 -16.20 41.05 -44.35
N MET A 441 -16.10 42.33 -44.74
CA MET A 441 -15.20 42.78 -45.80
C MET A 441 -13.82 43.25 -45.29
N ASN A 442 -12.78 42.56 -45.75
CA ASN A 442 -11.55 43.13 -46.35
C ASN A 442 -10.96 44.45 -45.79
N ASN A 443 -9.76 44.40 -45.19
CA ASN A 443 -8.52 44.55 -45.98
C ASN A 443 -7.19 44.45 -45.18
N GLU A 444 -6.27 43.69 -45.76
CA GLU A 444 -4.79 43.84 -45.90
C GLU A 444 -3.89 44.45 -44.79
N THR A 445 -2.76 43.75 -44.56
CA THR A 445 -1.62 44.15 -43.71
C THR A 445 -0.55 44.94 -44.49
N PRO A 446 0.33 45.67 -43.79
CA PRO A 446 1.75 45.26 -43.79
C PRO A 446 2.45 45.39 -42.42
N PRO A 447 3.70 44.87 -42.23
CA PRO A 447 4.20 44.44 -40.92
C PRO A 447 5.52 45.11 -40.45
N THR A 448 6.24 44.43 -39.54
CA THR A 448 7.59 44.70 -38.99
C THR A 448 7.68 45.65 -37.78
N GLY A 449 8.69 45.43 -36.92
CA GLY A 449 9.00 46.28 -35.77
C GLY A 449 9.52 45.49 -34.56
N ASN A 450 10.84 45.51 -34.32
CA ASN A 450 11.45 44.88 -33.15
C ASN A 450 11.28 45.73 -31.87
N SER A 451 11.50 45.05 -30.74
CA SER A 451 12.09 45.59 -29.50
C SER A 451 11.14 46.11 -28.39
N SER A 452 11.21 45.40 -27.25
CA SER A 452 11.13 45.87 -25.86
C SER A 452 10.54 47.24 -25.52
N ASN A 453 9.69 47.30 -24.48
CA ASN A 453 10.15 47.96 -23.25
C ASN A 453 9.44 47.61 -21.92
N THR A 454 10.18 47.95 -20.87
CA THR A 454 10.08 47.69 -19.42
C THR A 454 8.81 48.09 -18.63
N LYS A 455 8.56 47.30 -17.57
CA LYS A 455 8.19 47.67 -16.17
C LYS A 455 6.74 48.12 -15.82
N LYS A 456 6.17 47.38 -14.84
CA LYS A 456 5.63 47.83 -13.51
C LYS A 456 5.26 49.32 -13.37
N ARG A 457 4.13 49.72 -12.77
CA ARG A 457 3.18 49.07 -11.82
C ARG A 457 1.78 49.73 -11.99
N GLU A 458 0.67 49.32 -11.38
CA GLU A 458 0.32 49.42 -9.94
C GLU A 458 -0.81 48.44 -9.52
N ARG A 459 -1.26 48.52 -8.25
CA ARG A 459 -2.39 47.76 -7.67
C ARG A 459 -3.39 48.74 -7.07
N THR A 460 -4.70 48.51 -7.27
CA THR A 460 -5.67 48.59 -6.15
C THR A 460 -6.94 47.77 -6.38
N ASN A 461 -7.34 47.09 -5.31
CA ASN A 461 -8.68 46.73 -4.84
C ASN A 461 -9.72 46.03 -5.74
N VAL A 462 -10.34 45.02 -5.13
CA VAL A 462 -11.48 44.23 -5.60
C VAL A 462 -12.80 44.98 -5.33
N GLN A 463 -13.78 44.83 -6.21
CA GLN A 463 -15.19 44.75 -5.82
C GLN A 463 -15.83 43.47 -6.39
N PRO A 464 -16.83 42.87 -5.70
CA PRO A 464 -17.47 41.62 -6.12
C PRO A 464 -18.69 41.86 -7.01
N VAL A 465 -18.89 40.99 -8.01
CA VAL A 465 -20.09 40.81 -8.89
C VAL A 465 -19.67 39.80 -9.99
N ILE A 466 -20.47 38.90 -10.59
CA ILE A 466 -21.69 38.13 -10.26
C ILE A 466 -21.52 36.76 -10.97
N PHE A 467 -22.36 35.74 -10.69
CA PHE A 467 -22.30 34.43 -11.35
C PHE A 467 -23.18 34.37 -12.63
N ASP A 468 -22.71 33.62 -13.65
CA ASP A 468 -23.43 33.21 -14.89
C ASP A 468 -23.80 34.32 -15.91
N VAL A 469 -23.96 34.07 -17.23
CA VAL A 469 -23.92 32.82 -18.04
C VAL A 469 -23.11 33.04 -19.33
N ASN A 470 -22.58 31.95 -19.91
CA ASN A 470 -21.93 31.79 -21.23
C ASN A 470 -20.45 32.19 -21.35
N GLU A 471 -19.57 31.19 -21.45
CA GLU A 471 -18.42 31.18 -22.38
C GLU A 471 -17.96 29.73 -22.60
N ASP A 472 -18.03 29.23 -23.83
CA ASP A 472 -17.71 27.84 -24.18
C ASP A 472 -16.19 27.59 -24.28
N VAL A 473 -15.73 26.40 -23.85
CA VAL A 473 -14.32 25.98 -23.97
C VAL A 473 -14.25 24.61 -24.63
N GLU A 474 -13.62 24.55 -25.82
CA GLU A 474 -13.49 23.33 -26.62
C GLU A 474 -12.62 22.24 -25.96
N LEU A 475 -13.07 20.99 -26.09
CA LEU A 475 -12.35 19.79 -25.69
C LEU A 475 -11.28 19.39 -26.73
N LYS A 476 -10.14 18.87 -26.28
CA LYS A 476 -9.17 18.15 -27.14
C LYS A 476 -8.79 16.80 -26.52
N ALA A 477 -8.60 15.81 -27.39
CA ALA A 477 -8.79 14.39 -27.07
C ALA A 477 -7.55 13.65 -26.53
N PHE A 478 -7.81 12.48 -25.91
CA PHE A 478 -6.82 11.53 -25.38
C PHE A 478 -6.28 10.56 -26.45
N LYS A 479 -5.26 9.76 -26.10
CA LYS A 479 -4.75 8.62 -26.87
C LYS A 479 -4.51 7.39 -25.97
N ASN A 480 -4.83 6.19 -26.47
CA ASN A 480 -4.86 4.93 -25.69
C ASN A 480 -3.62 4.05 -25.92
N ILE A 481 -3.41 3.05 -25.03
CA ILE A 481 -2.34 2.02 -25.08
C ILE A 481 -2.94 0.66 -24.62
N LYS A 482 -2.47 -0.47 -25.16
CA LYS A 482 -3.07 -1.83 -25.01
C LYS A 482 -2.53 -2.67 -23.83
N LYS A 483 -3.23 -3.77 -23.50
CA LYS A 483 -2.92 -4.80 -22.47
C LYS A 483 -2.86 -6.22 -23.06
N GLU A 484 -2.16 -7.14 -22.39
CA GLU A 484 -2.30 -8.61 -22.52
C GLU A 484 -2.52 -9.27 -21.14
N LYS A 485 -2.63 -10.62 -21.07
CA LYS A 485 -3.46 -11.28 -20.05
C LYS A 485 -2.93 -12.62 -19.50
N ASN A 486 -3.28 -12.89 -18.25
CA ASN A 486 -3.36 -14.24 -17.66
C ASN A 486 -4.70 -14.40 -16.91
N LYS A 487 -5.17 -15.64 -16.67
CA LYS A 487 -6.59 -15.91 -16.30
C LYS A 487 -6.75 -16.83 -15.09
N PHE A 488 -7.48 -16.35 -14.08
CA PHE A 488 -7.76 -17.04 -12.82
C PHE A 488 -9.12 -17.76 -12.83
N ASP A 489 -9.26 -18.79 -11.99
CA ASP A 489 -10.53 -19.38 -11.58
C ASP A 489 -11.31 -18.44 -10.63
N THR A 490 -12.63 -18.61 -10.56
CA THR A 490 -13.52 -17.87 -9.65
C THR A 490 -13.95 -18.75 -8.48
N ILE A 491 -14.31 -18.18 -7.33
CA ILE A 491 -14.74 -18.96 -6.16
C ILE A 491 -15.98 -19.82 -6.48
N ALA A 492 -16.90 -19.30 -7.31
CA ALA A 492 -18.10 -20.00 -7.75
C ALA A 492 -17.80 -21.26 -8.61
N SER A 493 -16.61 -21.40 -9.19
CA SER A 493 -16.21 -22.58 -10.01
C SER A 493 -15.67 -23.76 -9.19
N LEU A 494 -15.35 -23.55 -7.91
CA LEU A 494 -14.63 -24.51 -7.07
C LEU A 494 -15.50 -25.72 -6.67
N ARG A 495 -15.00 -26.96 -6.88
CA ARG A 495 -15.70 -28.21 -6.58
C ARG A 495 -14.77 -29.21 -5.86
N PRO A 496 -15.27 -30.00 -4.89
CA PRO A 496 -14.48 -31.06 -4.25
C PRO A 496 -13.92 -32.09 -5.25
N GLY A 497 -12.72 -32.61 -4.97
CA GLY A 497 -12.08 -33.68 -5.76
C GLY A 497 -11.22 -33.19 -6.94
N ARG A 498 -11.24 -31.88 -7.26
CA ARG A 498 -10.26 -31.22 -8.14
C ARG A 498 -9.33 -30.33 -7.29
N TYR A 499 -8.05 -30.28 -7.63
CA TYR A 499 -6.99 -29.71 -6.77
C TYR A 499 -6.11 -28.65 -7.47
N ASP A 500 -6.18 -28.58 -8.81
CA ASP A 500 -5.40 -27.72 -9.72
C ASP A 500 -6.08 -26.37 -10.02
N TYR A 501 -6.87 -25.85 -9.07
CA TYR A 501 -7.50 -24.53 -9.17
C TYR A 501 -6.52 -23.40 -8.82
N LYS A 502 -6.57 -22.25 -9.52
CA LYS A 502 -5.79 -21.03 -9.17
C LYS A 502 -6.67 -19.77 -9.18
N ILE A 503 -6.97 -19.22 -8.00
CA ILE A 503 -7.95 -18.12 -7.79
C ILE A 503 -7.27 -16.78 -7.44
N LYS A 504 -7.83 -15.64 -7.90
CA LYS A 504 -7.42 -14.27 -7.48
C LYS A 504 -8.44 -13.70 -6.48
N VAL A 505 -8.03 -13.46 -5.23
CA VAL A 505 -8.91 -13.19 -4.08
C VAL A 505 -8.31 -12.24 -3.05
N ARG A 506 -9.08 -11.27 -2.53
CA ARG A 506 -8.69 -10.43 -1.37
C ARG A 506 -8.97 -11.16 -0.06
N VAL A 507 -8.06 -11.09 0.91
CA VAL A 507 -8.31 -11.57 2.29
C VAL A 507 -8.97 -10.45 3.09
N ILE A 508 -10.25 -10.59 3.43
CA ILE A 508 -11.00 -9.54 4.17
C ILE A 508 -11.10 -9.78 5.68
N LYS A 509 -10.77 -10.98 6.17
CA LYS A 509 -10.79 -11.32 7.60
C LYS A 509 -9.87 -12.49 7.92
N LYS A 510 -9.20 -12.46 9.08
CA LYS A 510 -8.29 -13.50 9.58
C LYS A 510 -8.37 -13.60 11.11
N TRP A 511 -8.55 -14.79 11.66
CA TRP A 511 -8.57 -15.01 13.12
C TRP A 511 -8.17 -16.45 13.50
N ARG A 512 -7.49 -16.60 14.63
CA ARG A 512 -7.07 -17.90 15.16
C ARG A 512 -8.23 -18.61 15.87
N GLY A 513 -8.19 -19.95 15.88
CA GLY A 513 -9.14 -20.75 16.65
C GLY A 513 -8.87 -20.67 18.16
N SER A 514 -9.84 -21.09 18.97
CA SER A 514 -9.65 -21.30 20.42
C SER A 514 -10.54 -22.46 20.88
N THR A 515 -10.03 -23.25 21.83
CA THR A 515 -10.77 -24.39 22.39
C THR A 515 -11.85 -23.91 23.37
N ARG A 516 -12.78 -24.81 23.74
CA ARG A 516 -13.80 -24.51 24.77
C ARG A 516 -13.21 -24.37 26.18
N THR A 517 -11.96 -24.75 26.38
CA THR A 517 -11.15 -24.51 27.60
C THR A 517 -10.45 -23.14 27.60
N GLY A 518 -10.52 -22.38 26.48
CA GLY A 518 -9.85 -21.08 26.33
C GLY A 518 -8.40 -21.16 25.86
N GLU A 519 -7.91 -22.35 25.53
CA GLU A 519 -6.55 -22.55 25.01
C GLU A 519 -6.50 -22.14 23.54
N VAL A 520 -5.43 -21.47 23.14
CA VAL A 520 -5.24 -21.01 21.76
C VAL A 520 -5.05 -22.21 20.85
N PHE A 521 -6.01 -22.45 19.95
CA PHE A 521 -5.95 -23.58 19.03
C PHE A 521 -4.98 -23.25 17.90
N LYS A 522 -4.00 -24.13 17.65
CA LYS A 522 -3.00 -23.95 16.60
C LYS A 522 -3.65 -24.13 15.22
N GLY A 523 -4.09 -23.03 14.63
CA GLY A 523 -4.74 -22.95 13.32
C GLY A 523 -5.57 -21.67 13.20
N PHE A 524 -5.78 -21.18 11.99
CA PHE A 524 -6.57 -19.98 11.73
C PHE A 524 -7.61 -20.18 10.63
N ASN A 525 -8.53 -19.24 10.60
CA ASN A 525 -9.63 -19.12 9.68
C ASN A 525 -9.46 -17.80 8.93
N ILE A 526 -9.78 -17.80 7.63
CA ILE A 526 -9.86 -16.57 6.83
C ILE A 526 -11.16 -16.51 6.04
N ILE A 527 -11.51 -15.30 5.62
CA ILE A 527 -12.51 -15.05 4.57
C ILE A 527 -11.80 -14.41 3.39
N LEU A 528 -11.95 -15.05 2.24
CA LEU A 528 -11.48 -14.64 0.92
C LEU A 528 -12.65 -14.07 0.11
N ILE A 529 -12.40 -13.11 -0.78
CA ILE A 529 -13.38 -12.59 -1.74
C ILE A 529 -12.76 -12.42 -3.14
N ASP A 530 -13.42 -12.88 -4.21
CA ASP A 530 -12.94 -12.71 -5.60
C ASP A 530 -13.40 -11.39 -6.24
N ASN A 531 -12.90 -11.09 -7.44
CA ASN A 531 -13.34 -9.92 -8.23
C ASN A 531 -14.80 -10.01 -8.70
N MET A 532 -15.44 -11.18 -8.57
CA MET A 532 -16.87 -11.37 -8.75
C MET A 532 -17.64 -11.26 -7.42
N LYS A 533 -17.02 -10.71 -6.36
CA LYS A 533 -17.60 -10.48 -5.03
C LYS A 533 -18.06 -11.76 -4.29
N ASN A 534 -17.71 -12.93 -4.80
CA ASN A 534 -18.04 -14.21 -4.15
C ASN A 534 -17.09 -14.41 -2.97
N ARG A 535 -17.60 -14.87 -1.82
CA ARG A 535 -16.78 -15.12 -0.62
C ARG A 535 -16.59 -16.61 -0.37
N ILE A 536 -15.43 -17.00 0.17
CA ILE A 536 -15.23 -18.35 0.72
C ILE A 536 -14.41 -18.31 2.02
N HIS A 537 -14.69 -19.26 2.91
CA HIS A 537 -13.92 -19.46 4.13
C HIS A 537 -12.86 -20.51 3.87
N ALA A 538 -11.65 -20.25 4.37
CA ALA A 538 -10.59 -21.23 4.40
C ALA A 538 -10.13 -21.48 5.84
N PHE A 539 -9.94 -22.75 6.17
CA PHE A 539 -9.34 -23.21 7.41
C PHE A 539 -7.90 -23.69 7.13
N ILE A 540 -6.96 -23.19 7.94
CA ILE A 540 -5.55 -23.52 7.87
C ILE A 540 -5.19 -24.34 9.12
N PRO A 541 -5.00 -25.67 8.99
CA PRO A 541 -4.60 -26.54 10.09
C PRO A 541 -3.24 -26.18 10.71
N GLY A 542 -3.08 -26.50 12.00
CA GLY A 542 -1.83 -26.33 12.76
C GLY A 542 -0.56 -26.95 12.14
N LEU A 543 -0.72 -27.91 11.21
CA LEU A 543 0.39 -28.63 10.58
C LEU A 543 1.02 -27.89 9.38
N CYS A 544 0.34 -26.88 8.83
CA CYS A 544 0.82 -25.98 7.77
C CYS A 544 0.74 -24.49 8.18
N PHE A 545 0.15 -24.23 9.34
CA PHE A 545 -0.03 -22.94 10.01
C PHE A 545 1.09 -21.93 9.81
N GLU A 546 2.31 -22.21 10.29
CA GLU A 546 3.42 -21.25 10.31
C GLU A 546 3.76 -20.71 8.92
N LYS A 547 3.84 -21.59 7.91
CA LYS A 547 4.18 -21.22 6.53
C LYS A 547 3.10 -20.40 5.82
N LEU A 548 1.84 -20.59 6.20
CA LEU A 548 0.69 -19.95 5.56
C LEU A 548 0.20 -18.70 6.32
N GLU A 549 0.46 -18.60 7.62
CA GLU A 549 0.05 -17.40 8.38
C GLU A 549 0.86 -16.17 7.95
N GLU A 550 2.14 -16.32 7.60
CA GLU A 550 2.94 -15.20 7.07
C GLU A 550 2.48 -14.74 5.68
N LYS A 551 2.11 -15.66 4.80
CA LYS A 551 1.70 -15.36 3.41
C LYS A 551 0.33 -14.69 3.29
N ILE A 552 -0.51 -14.76 4.33
CA ILE A 552 -1.93 -14.40 4.22
C ILE A 552 -2.20 -13.09 4.98
N THR A 553 -2.00 -11.96 4.30
CA THR A 553 -2.20 -10.61 4.83
C THR A 553 -3.62 -10.10 4.56
N VAL A 554 -4.30 -9.61 5.60
CA VAL A 554 -5.65 -9.01 5.50
C VAL A 554 -5.56 -7.65 4.79
N GLY A 555 -6.47 -7.40 3.85
CA GLY A 555 -6.47 -6.24 2.97
C GLY A 555 -5.83 -6.53 1.61
N ASN A 556 -4.82 -7.40 1.54
CA ASN A 556 -4.11 -7.71 0.30
C ASN A 556 -4.92 -8.64 -0.61
N VAL A 557 -4.67 -8.53 -1.92
CA VAL A 557 -5.14 -9.46 -2.94
C VAL A 557 -4.09 -10.55 -3.15
N HIS A 558 -4.54 -11.79 -3.30
CA HIS A 558 -3.72 -12.99 -3.38
C HIS A 558 -4.13 -13.85 -4.58
N SER A 559 -3.13 -14.43 -5.25
CA SER A 559 -3.25 -15.64 -6.03
C SER A 559 -3.11 -16.83 -5.09
N ILE A 560 -4.02 -17.81 -5.17
CA ILE A 560 -4.02 -19.00 -4.30
C ILE A 560 -4.28 -20.26 -5.13
N ASN A 561 -3.48 -21.31 -4.93
CA ASN A 561 -3.60 -22.61 -5.61
C ASN A 561 -3.18 -23.79 -4.71
N ASN A 562 -3.34 -25.03 -5.20
CA ASN A 562 -2.98 -26.28 -4.49
C ASN A 562 -3.71 -26.47 -3.14
N PHE A 563 -4.97 -26.05 -3.04
CA PHE A 563 -5.83 -26.22 -1.86
C PHE A 563 -6.86 -27.34 -2.04
N THR A 564 -7.36 -27.91 -0.94
CA THR A 564 -8.45 -28.89 -0.97
C THR A 564 -9.80 -28.20 -0.76
N VAL A 565 -10.73 -28.32 -1.71
CA VAL A 565 -12.13 -27.92 -1.53
C VAL A 565 -12.85 -29.03 -0.72
N GLN A 566 -13.32 -28.73 0.50
CA GLN A 566 -14.00 -29.70 1.36
C GLN A 566 -15.44 -29.25 1.72
N PRO A 567 -16.45 -30.11 1.59
CA PRO A 567 -17.77 -29.86 2.16
C PRO A 567 -17.73 -29.75 3.69
N TYR A 568 -18.49 -28.82 4.27
CA TYR A 568 -18.67 -28.78 5.72
C TYR A 568 -19.46 -30.00 6.23
N LYS A 569 -19.11 -30.47 7.43
CA LYS A 569 -19.83 -31.55 8.12
C LYS A 569 -21.04 -31.01 8.88
N PRO A 570 -22.05 -31.85 9.18
CA PRO A 570 -23.18 -31.46 10.05
C PRO A 570 -22.77 -31.06 11.48
N THR A 571 -21.56 -31.45 11.91
CA THR A 571 -20.95 -31.08 13.19
C THR A 571 -20.36 -29.66 13.21
N ASP A 572 -20.16 -29.06 12.05
CA ASP A 572 -19.36 -27.84 11.90
C ASP A 572 -20.26 -26.62 12.16
N ILE A 573 -20.26 -26.19 13.42
CA ILE A 573 -21.03 -25.07 13.98
C ILE A 573 -20.23 -23.76 13.99
N TYR A 574 -20.93 -22.63 14.11
CA TYR A 574 -20.39 -21.27 14.12
C TYR A 574 -19.64 -20.86 12.83
N ARG A 575 -20.12 -21.33 11.68
CA ARG A 575 -19.63 -20.96 10.35
C ARG A 575 -19.79 -19.46 10.12
N CYS A 576 -18.77 -18.84 9.52
CA CYS A 576 -18.74 -17.40 9.25
C CYS A 576 -19.32 -17.01 7.88
N LEU A 577 -19.63 -18.00 7.04
CA LEU A 577 -20.31 -17.86 5.75
C LEU A 577 -21.34 -18.99 5.60
N ARG A 578 -22.24 -18.86 4.62
CA ARG A 578 -23.36 -19.80 4.39
C ARG A 578 -23.07 -20.87 3.33
N ASN A 579 -21.86 -20.88 2.76
CA ASN A 579 -21.42 -21.82 1.73
C ASN A 579 -21.47 -23.29 2.21
N ASP A 580 -21.74 -24.22 1.29
CA ASP A 580 -21.65 -25.67 1.55
C ASP A 580 -20.21 -26.18 1.67
N ASN A 581 -19.25 -25.50 1.03
CA ASN A 581 -17.83 -25.85 1.01
C ASN A 581 -16.96 -24.78 1.71
N GLN A 582 -15.88 -25.25 2.31
CA GLN A 582 -14.73 -24.48 2.79
C GLN A 582 -13.47 -24.92 2.04
N LEU A 583 -12.42 -24.11 2.06
CA LEU A 583 -11.09 -24.53 1.61
C LEU A 583 -10.28 -25.04 2.81
N ILE A 584 -9.62 -26.18 2.65
CA ILE A 584 -8.63 -26.69 3.59
C ILE A 584 -7.27 -26.54 2.94
N PHE A 585 -6.39 -25.75 3.56
CA PHE A 585 -5.04 -25.57 3.05
C PHE A 585 -4.14 -26.71 3.59
N SER A 586 -3.31 -27.29 2.73
CA SER A 586 -2.33 -28.32 3.09
C SER A 586 -0.96 -27.68 3.35
N ARG A 587 0.12 -28.48 3.35
CA ARG A 587 1.50 -27.95 3.35
C ARG A 587 1.97 -27.48 1.97
N ASP A 588 1.20 -27.83 0.97
CA ASP A 588 1.49 -27.76 -0.47
C ASP A 588 0.64 -26.66 -1.13
N THR A 589 -0.30 -26.08 -0.38
CA THR A 589 -1.09 -24.91 -0.78
C THR A 589 -0.18 -23.70 -0.96
N GLU A 590 -0.31 -23.07 -2.11
CA GLU A 590 0.44 -21.90 -2.53
C GLU A 590 -0.41 -20.65 -2.40
N VAL A 591 0.24 -19.57 -1.97
CA VAL A 591 -0.31 -18.23 -1.81
C VAL A 591 0.79 -17.26 -2.26
N GLU A 592 0.41 -16.33 -3.13
CA GLU A 592 1.25 -15.30 -3.74
C GLU A 592 0.48 -13.97 -3.67
N ASP A 593 1.02 -12.92 -3.05
CA ASP A 593 0.41 -11.59 -3.10
C ASP A 593 0.36 -11.07 -4.56
N LEU A 594 -0.67 -10.28 -4.89
CA LEU A 594 -0.86 -9.66 -6.20
C LEU A 594 -1.08 -8.16 -6.08
N GLU A 595 -0.65 -7.41 -7.10
CA GLU A 595 -0.99 -5.99 -7.22
C GLU A 595 -2.51 -5.79 -7.32
N ASP A 596 -2.93 -4.69 -6.69
CA ASP A 596 -4.31 -4.27 -6.45
C ASP A 596 -4.47 -2.84 -6.98
N ASP A 597 -5.31 -2.69 -7.99
CA ASP A 597 -5.63 -1.39 -8.62
C ASP A 597 -6.68 -0.60 -7.84
N GLY A 598 -7.15 -1.12 -6.70
CA GLY A 598 -8.13 -0.47 -5.83
C GLY A 598 -9.57 -0.54 -6.31
N THR A 599 -9.82 -0.81 -7.61
CA THR A 599 -11.16 -0.87 -8.20
C THR A 599 -11.64 -2.30 -8.47
N THR A 600 -10.74 -3.27 -8.71
CA THR A 600 -11.14 -4.62 -9.17
C THR A 600 -11.73 -5.56 -8.10
N ILE A 601 -11.38 -5.43 -6.82
CA ILE A 601 -11.89 -6.32 -5.74
C ILE A 601 -12.28 -5.51 -4.49
N PRO A 602 -13.47 -5.69 -3.88
CA PRO A 602 -13.88 -4.93 -2.70
C PRO A 602 -12.89 -5.04 -1.53
N LEU A 603 -12.51 -3.90 -0.94
CA LEU A 603 -11.65 -3.81 0.25
C LEU A 603 -12.29 -4.44 1.50
N ILE A 604 -13.62 -4.30 1.62
CA ILE A 604 -14.45 -4.80 2.71
C ILE A 604 -15.76 -5.34 2.11
N PHE A 605 -16.36 -6.34 2.76
CA PHE A 605 -17.65 -6.89 2.36
C PHE A 605 -18.38 -7.49 3.57
N PHE A 606 -19.67 -7.20 3.70
CA PHE A 606 -20.52 -7.65 4.81
C PHE A 606 -21.79 -8.32 4.28
N ASP A 607 -22.32 -9.27 5.05
CA ASP A 607 -23.63 -9.87 4.79
C ASP A 607 -24.58 -9.56 5.95
N PHE A 608 -25.00 -8.28 5.99
CA PHE A 608 -25.74 -7.74 7.12
C PHE A 608 -27.10 -8.42 7.31
N VAL A 609 -27.33 -8.88 8.53
CA VAL A 609 -28.62 -9.43 8.96
C VAL A 609 -29.47 -8.29 9.53
N ASP A 610 -30.77 -8.29 9.18
CA ASP A 610 -31.73 -7.35 9.75
C ASP A 610 -31.89 -7.54 11.27
N HIS A 611 -32.09 -6.45 12.02
CA HIS A 611 -32.14 -6.50 13.49
C HIS A 611 -33.28 -7.37 14.03
N SER A 612 -34.37 -7.56 13.26
CA SER A 612 -35.48 -8.47 13.62
C SER A 612 -35.11 -9.95 13.51
N GLU A 613 -34.23 -10.34 12.58
CA GLU A 613 -33.81 -11.74 12.39
C GLU A 613 -32.83 -12.20 13.50
N ILE A 614 -32.20 -11.28 14.25
CA ILE A 614 -31.21 -11.59 15.30
C ILE A 614 -31.79 -12.53 16.38
N TYR A 615 -33.05 -12.34 16.81
CA TYR A 615 -33.67 -13.23 17.80
C TYR A 615 -33.77 -14.67 17.26
N SER A 616 -34.24 -14.83 16.02
CA SER A 616 -34.30 -16.14 15.35
C SER A 616 -32.92 -16.78 15.20
N LEU A 617 -31.90 -16.00 14.81
CA LEU A 617 -30.52 -16.50 14.71
C LEU A 617 -29.90 -16.86 16.07
N SER A 618 -30.35 -16.27 17.18
CA SER A 618 -29.84 -16.62 18.52
C SER A 618 -30.20 -18.05 18.96
N ASN A 619 -31.25 -18.65 18.36
CA ASN A 619 -31.71 -20.00 18.66
C ASN A 619 -30.98 -21.11 17.87
N GLN A 620 -30.16 -20.74 16.87
CA GLN A 620 -29.34 -21.68 16.10
C GLN A 620 -27.85 -21.52 16.41
N LYS A 621 -27.03 -22.51 16.02
CA LYS A 621 -25.58 -22.51 16.25
C LYS A 621 -24.76 -22.71 14.98
N THR A 622 -25.40 -22.82 13.82
CA THR A 622 -24.73 -23.15 12.55
C THR A 622 -23.97 -21.95 11.98
N TYR A 623 -24.57 -20.76 12.02
CA TYR A 623 -24.05 -19.54 11.39
C TYR A 623 -23.88 -18.39 12.38
N LEU A 624 -22.88 -17.54 12.11
CA LEU A 624 -22.74 -16.21 12.70
C LEU A 624 -23.46 -15.15 11.84
N ALA A 625 -23.47 -13.89 12.30
CA ALA A 625 -24.12 -12.78 11.62
C ALA A 625 -23.23 -11.52 11.62
N ASP A 626 -23.18 -10.82 10.50
CA ASP A 626 -22.69 -9.44 10.45
C ASP A 626 -23.85 -8.49 10.82
N VAL A 627 -23.56 -7.46 11.62
CA VAL A 627 -24.55 -6.45 12.05
C VAL A 627 -23.96 -5.04 11.98
N VAL A 628 -24.78 -4.06 11.60
CA VAL A 628 -24.44 -2.63 11.55
C VAL A 628 -25.38 -1.85 12.48
N GLY A 629 -24.87 -0.81 13.14
CA GLY A 629 -25.67 0.06 14.01
C GLY A 629 -24.86 0.89 15.01
N ILE A 630 -25.56 1.77 15.72
CA ILE A 630 -25.04 2.72 16.71
C ILE A 630 -25.05 2.09 18.10
N ILE A 631 -23.94 2.22 18.85
CA ILE A 631 -23.84 1.76 20.24
C ILE A 631 -24.55 2.76 21.16
N LYS A 632 -25.65 2.35 21.80
CA LYS A 632 -26.41 3.13 22.80
C LYS A 632 -25.80 3.08 24.20
N THR A 633 -25.27 1.93 24.63
CA THR A 633 -24.65 1.75 25.96
C THR A 633 -23.46 0.77 25.92
N LYS A 634 -22.56 0.92 26.90
CA LYS A 634 -21.35 0.10 27.08
C LYS A 634 -21.16 -0.24 28.56
N ASP A 635 -21.75 -1.35 29.02
CA ASP A 635 -21.58 -1.82 30.40
C ASP A 635 -20.31 -2.68 30.48
N PHE A 636 -19.36 -2.31 31.34
CA PHE A 636 -18.25 -3.18 31.72
C PHE A 636 -18.59 -3.97 32.98
N ARG A 637 -18.32 -5.27 32.98
CA ARG A 637 -18.48 -6.16 34.15
C ARG A 637 -17.29 -7.10 34.24
N GLU A 638 -16.58 -7.06 35.37
CA GLU A 638 -15.56 -8.06 35.69
C GLU A 638 -16.21 -9.17 36.51
N LEU A 639 -16.29 -10.35 35.91
CA LEU A 639 -16.62 -11.61 36.58
C LEU A 639 -15.31 -12.31 36.94
N ARG A 640 -15.32 -13.17 37.97
CA ARG A 640 -14.09 -13.74 38.58
C ARG A 640 -13.06 -14.30 37.58
N ASN A 641 -13.51 -14.81 36.44
CA ASN A 641 -12.65 -15.41 35.41
C ASN A 641 -12.76 -14.73 34.02
N GLN A 642 -13.57 -13.67 33.84
CA GLN A 642 -13.79 -13.02 32.54
C GLN A 642 -14.13 -11.52 32.65
N LYS A 643 -13.51 -10.70 31.80
CA LYS A 643 -13.89 -9.29 31.60
C LYS A 643 -14.94 -9.20 30.48
N GLN A 644 -16.18 -8.87 30.81
CA GLN A 644 -17.27 -8.73 29.85
C GLN A 644 -17.53 -7.25 29.54
N THR A 645 -17.64 -6.91 28.25
CA THR A 645 -18.24 -5.66 27.79
C THR A 645 -19.58 -5.99 27.13
N LYS A 646 -20.68 -5.47 27.65
CA LYS A 646 -21.99 -5.55 27.00
C LYS A 646 -22.22 -4.26 26.21
N LEU A 647 -22.44 -4.41 24.91
CA LEU A 647 -22.86 -3.34 24.02
C LEU A 647 -24.36 -3.48 23.73
N THR A 648 -25.09 -2.37 23.73
CA THR A 648 -26.45 -2.31 23.16
C THR A 648 -26.38 -1.55 21.86
N ILE A 649 -26.77 -2.18 20.74
CA ILE A 649 -26.72 -1.61 19.40
C ILE A 649 -28.15 -1.27 18.93
N THR A 650 -28.30 -0.22 18.12
CA THR A 650 -29.53 0.15 17.43
C THR A 650 -29.23 0.41 15.95
N ASP A 651 -30.20 0.14 15.10
CA ASP A 651 -30.33 0.66 13.73
C ASP A 651 -30.27 2.20 13.60
N GLY A 652 -30.77 2.93 14.60
CA GLY A 652 -30.80 4.41 14.66
C GLY A 652 -32.20 5.01 14.50
N SER A 653 -33.18 4.25 13.99
CA SER A 653 -34.57 4.68 13.73
C SER A 653 -35.31 5.26 14.94
N SER A 654 -34.78 5.05 16.14
CA SER A 654 -35.39 5.37 17.43
C SER A 654 -34.71 6.49 18.22
N ASN A 655 -33.73 7.23 17.67
CA ASN A 655 -33.07 8.32 18.41
C ASN A 655 -32.63 9.53 17.55
N ILE A 656 -33.57 10.46 17.35
CA ILE A 656 -33.38 11.70 16.57
C ILE A 656 -32.17 12.53 17.07
N LYS A 657 -31.99 12.68 18.39
CA LYS A 657 -30.93 13.52 18.97
C LYS A 657 -29.50 13.09 18.65
N PHE A 658 -29.30 11.82 18.29
CA PHE A 658 -27.97 11.35 17.88
C PHE A 658 -27.57 11.88 16.49
N ALA A 659 -28.53 12.01 15.57
CA ALA A 659 -28.27 12.58 14.24
C ALA A 659 -27.84 14.05 14.33
N GLU A 660 -28.46 14.83 15.22
CA GLU A 660 -28.09 16.23 15.50
C GLU A 660 -26.68 16.35 16.12
N MET A 661 -26.28 15.35 16.93
CA MET A 661 -25.03 15.37 17.70
C MET A 661 -23.83 14.86 16.89
N ALA A 662 -24.03 13.90 15.98
CA ALA A 662 -22.99 13.42 15.06
C ALA A 662 -22.47 14.52 14.10
N LEU A 663 -23.24 15.60 13.92
CA LEU A 663 -22.88 16.78 13.13
C LEU A 663 -22.05 17.83 13.91
N ASN A 664 -21.83 17.65 15.23
CA ASN A 664 -21.18 18.65 16.09
C ASN A 664 -20.17 18.02 17.08
N MET A 665 -18.90 17.92 16.68
CA MET A 665 -17.78 17.61 17.58
C MET A 665 -17.31 18.85 18.37
N SER A 666 -16.70 18.65 19.54
CA SER A 666 -16.23 19.74 20.44
C SER A 666 -14.84 19.47 21.05
N GLU A 667 -14.31 20.45 21.79
CA GLU A 667 -12.88 20.81 21.84
C GLU A 667 -11.99 20.07 22.86
N ILE A 668 -10.67 20.15 22.65
CA ILE A 668 -9.62 19.61 23.52
C ILE A 668 -9.27 20.62 24.63
N LYS A 669 -9.22 20.17 25.89
CA LYS A 669 -8.77 20.99 27.05
C LYS A 669 -7.25 21.28 26.99
N LYS A 670 -6.85 22.44 27.50
CA LYS A 670 -5.42 22.81 27.67
C LYS A 670 -4.82 22.13 28.91
N PRO A 671 -3.52 21.78 28.90
CA PRO A 671 -2.84 21.19 30.06
C PRO A 671 -2.66 22.19 31.21
N GLU A 672 -2.83 21.70 32.45
CA GLU A 672 -2.71 22.47 33.70
C GLU A 672 -1.47 22.04 34.51
N LEU A 673 -0.95 22.93 35.36
CA LEU A 673 0.20 22.66 36.25
C LEU A 673 -0.29 22.18 37.62
N LEU A 674 0.16 21.00 38.05
CA LEU A 674 -0.30 20.31 39.26
C LEU A 674 0.85 19.79 40.13
N THR A 675 0.62 19.69 41.43
CA THR A 675 1.49 19.00 42.39
C THR A 675 1.31 17.48 42.33
N VAL A 676 2.27 16.73 42.89
CA VAL A 676 2.19 15.25 42.96
C VAL A 676 0.91 14.79 43.66
N ASP A 677 0.59 15.38 44.82
CA ASP A 677 -0.65 15.09 45.55
C ASP A 677 -1.92 15.34 44.72
N ALA A 678 -1.96 16.44 43.94
CA ALA A 678 -3.09 16.75 43.08
C ALA A 678 -3.22 15.73 41.92
N ILE A 679 -2.10 15.33 41.31
CA ILE A 679 -2.06 14.32 40.23
C ILE A 679 -2.61 12.97 40.73
N THR A 680 -2.22 12.53 41.93
CA THR A 680 -2.75 11.26 42.51
C THR A 680 -4.25 11.28 42.82
N LYS A 681 -4.91 12.45 42.74
CA LYS A 681 -6.34 12.66 43.02
C LYS A 681 -7.17 12.96 41.77
N LEU A 682 -6.57 12.91 40.58
CA LEU A 682 -7.27 13.15 39.31
C LEU A 682 -8.35 12.09 39.02
N LYS A 683 -9.37 12.51 38.27
CA LYS A 683 -10.56 11.70 37.96
C LYS A 683 -10.58 11.29 36.48
N LYS A 684 -11.54 10.44 36.12
CA LYS A 684 -11.73 9.89 34.76
C LYS A 684 -11.88 10.94 33.65
N GLU A 685 -12.17 12.19 33.99
CA GLU A 685 -12.21 13.33 33.06
C GLU A 685 -10.82 13.81 32.57
N TYR A 686 -9.74 13.26 33.14
CA TYR A 686 -8.35 13.47 32.73
C TYR A 686 -7.72 12.22 32.07
N ILE A 687 -8.52 11.20 31.71
CA ILE A 687 -8.03 10.09 30.87
C ILE A 687 -7.57 10.67 29.53
N ASP A 688 -6.37 10.27 29.10
CA ASP A 688 -5.67 10.76 27.90
C ASP A 688 -5.40 12.28 27.87
N ALA A 689 -5.58 12.99 28.98
CA ALA A 689 -5.25 14.41 29.12
C ALA A 689 -3.78 14.61 29.55
N GLN A 690 -3.18 15.71 29.08
CA GLN A 690 -1.83 16.12 29.49
C GLN A 690 -1.88 17.07 30.69
N VAL A 691 -0.90 16.95 31.60
CA VAL A 691 -0.70 17.83 32.76
C VAL A 691 0.79 18.11 32.93
N PHE A 692 1.14 19.25 33.54
CA PHE A 692 2.51 19.59 33.92
C PHE A 692 2.71 19.38 35.42
N THR A 693 3.96 19.11 35.82
CA THR A 693 4.37 19.10 37.23
C THR A 693 5.84 19.50 37.37
N GLN A 694 6.26 19.84 38.59
CA GLN A 694 7.64 20.18 38.93
C GLN A 694 8.10 19.28 40.08
N VAL A 695 9.09 18.43 39.82
CA VAL A 695 9.57 17.39 40.74
C VAL A 695 11.08 17.28 40.71
N PHE A 696 11.67 16.81 41.81
CA PHE A 696 13.05 16.38 41.90
C PHE A 696 13.12 14.85 41.80
N PHE A 697 14.17 14.31 41.18
CA PHE A 697 14.42 12.86 41.20
C PHE A 697 15.10 12.46 42.51
N LYS A 698 14.58 11.42 43.17
CA LYS A 698 15.07 10.92 44.47
C LYS A 698 16.10 9.81 44.30
N TYR A 699 15.78 8.83 43.46
CA TYR A 699 16.68 7.76 43.01
C TYR A 699 16.11 7.10 41.74
N VAL A 700 16.97 6.40 41.01
CA VAL A 700 16.59 5.52 39.90
C VAL A 700 16.28 4.13 40.46
N ASP A 701 15.17 3.53 40.04
CA ASP A 701 14.87 2.13 40.35
C ASP A 701 15.66 1.21 39.41
N ASP A 702 16.65 0.50 39.98
CA ASP A 702 17.54 -0.43 39.30
C ASP A 702 17.05 -1.88 39.32
N SER A 703 15.91 -2.16 39.97
CA SER A 703 15.29 -3.50 39.96
C SER A 703 14.57 -3.80 38.63
N GLY A 704 14.22 -2.76 37.89
CA GLY A 704 13.53 -2.82 36.59
C GLY A 704 14.46 -3.00 35.39
N LYS A 705 13.89 -3.44 34.26
CA LYS A 705 14.63 -3.52 32.98
C LYS A 705 14.73 -2.13 32.33
N TRP A 706 15.90 -1.50 32.46
CA TRP A 706 16.14 -0.10 32.04
C TRP A 706 16.14 0.18 30.51
N PHE A 707 16.05 -0.84 29.65
CA PHE A 707 16.00 -0.67 28.19
C PHE A 707 15.14 -1.73 27.46
N TYR A 708 14.74 -1.43 26.23
CA TYR A 708 14.00 -2.34 25.35
C TYR A 708 14.44 -2.24 23.88
N ASN A 709 14.20 -3.31 23.13
CA ASN A 709 14.61 -3.42 21.72
C ASN A 709 13.43 -3.01 20.82
N THR A 710 13.63 -2.05 19.92
CA THR A 710 12.56 -1.48 19.07
C THR A 710 12.78 -1.69 17.58
N CYS A 711 11.68 -1.68 16.84
CA CYS A 711 11.66 -1.77 15.39
C CYS A 711 12.20 -0.49 14.75
N THR A 712 13.20 -0.60 13.86
CA THR A 712 13.79 0.54 13.12
C THR A 712 12.80 1.28 12.21
N THR A 713 11.62 0.70 11.95
CA THR A 713 10.58 1.29 11.08
C THR A 713 9.55 2.13 11.84
N CYS A 714 9.16 1.70 13.04
CA CYS A 714 7.99 2.24 13.75
C CYS A 714 8.17 2.37 15.28
N ASP A 715 9.35 2.03 15.80
CA ASP A 715 9.75 2.07 17.21
C ASP A 715 8.88 1.35 18.23
N HIS A 716 7.94 0.53 17.77
CA HIS A 716 7.25 -0.40 18.65
C HIS A 716 8.24 -1.44 19.19
N PRO A 717 8.05 -1.92 20.43
CA PRO A 717 8.83 -3.02 20.99
C PRO A 717 8.87 -4.24 20.06
N THR A 718 10.02 -4.89 20.00
CA THR A 718 10.23 -6.16 19.32
C THR A 718 10.20 -7.31 20.30
N GLU A 719 9.67 -8.45 19.86
CA GLU A 719 9.75 -9.71 20.59
C GLU A 719 10.89 -10.56 20.01
N PHE A 720 11.59 -11.30 20.86
CA PHE A 720 12.66 -12.21 20.45
C PHE A 720 12.07 -13.61 20.29
N ILE A 721 12.03 -14.10 19.05
CA ILE A 721 11.38 -15.34 18.64
C ILE A 721 12.40 -16.14 17.83
N GLU A 722 12.67 -17.38 18.24
CA GLU A 722 13.53 -18.34 17.53
C GLU A 722 14.91 -17.79 17.10
N GLY A 723 15.49 -16.91 17.94
CA GLY A 723 16.81 -16.30 17.72
C GLY A 723 16.81 -14.97 16.95
N ILE A 724 15.63 -14.44 16.58
CA ILE A 724 15.50 -13.22 15.77
C ILE A 724 14.49 -12.26 16.41
N HIS A 725 14.66 -10.95 16.19
CA HIS A 725 13.69 -9.94 16.64
C HIS A 725 12.58 -9.73 15.60
N VAL A 726 11.33 -9.72 16.05
CA VAL A 726 10.13 -9.53 15.21
C VAL A 726 9.30 -8.36 15.72
N CYS A 727 8.81 -7.51 14.81
CA CYS A 727 7.89 -6.43 15.14
C CYS A 727 6.45 -6.78 14.77
N LYS A 728 5.57 -6.91 15.77
CA LYS A 728 4.14 -7.20 15.57
C LYS A 728 3.34 -6.05 14.94
N HIS A 729 3.83 -4.81 15.00
CA HIS A 729 3.17 -3.64 14.40
C HIS A 729 3.45 -3.52 12.88
N CYS A 730 4.65 -3.90 12.43
CA CYS A 730 5.06 -3.80 11.03
C CYS A 730 5.13 -5.16 10.31
N PRO A 731 4.38 -6.18 10.80
CA PRO A 731 4.67 -7.62 10.67
C PRO A 731 5.96 -7.99 9.91
N ARG A 732 7.13 -7.65 10.47
CA ARG A 732 8.44 -7.89 9.83
C ARG A 732 9.50 -8.37 10.78
N THR A 733 10.49 -9.05 10.21
CA THR A 733 11.74 -9.39 10.88
C THR A 733 12.62 -8.14 11.00
N VAL A 734 13.21 -7.91 12.16
CA VAL A 734 14.11 -6.78 12.46
C VAL A 734 15.49 -7.36 12.78
N PRO A 735 16.44 -7.39 11.83
CA PRO A 735 17.70 -8.14 12.00
C PRO A 735 18.62 -7.54 13.07
N HIS A 736 18.53 -6.23 13.28
CA HIS A 736 19.35 -5.43 14.19
C HIS A 736 18.48 -4.35 14.85
N PRO A 737 17.72 -4.67 15.92
CA PRO A 737 16.82 -3.70 16.55
C PRO A 737 17.59 -2.56 17.24
N GLU A 738 16.98 -1.39 17.26
CA GLU A 738 17.46 -0.25 18.06
C GLU A 738 17.25 -0.55 19.55
N LYS A 739 18.11 -0.01 20.43
CA LYS A 739 18.01 -0.21 21.88
C LYS A 739 17.69 1.13 22.55
N ARG A 740 16.47 1.26 23.10
CA ARG A 740 15.91 2.49 23.68
C ARG A 740 15.75 2.38 25.20
N TYR A 741 15.90 3.51 25.91
CA TYR A 741 15.73 3.54 27.37
C TYR A 741 14.27 3.48 27.81
N THR A 742 14.05 2.87 28.98
CA THR A 742 12.81 2.97 29.78
C THR A 742 13.22 2.93 31.25
N ILE A 743 13.50 4.08 31.85
CA ILE A 743 14.05 4.17 33.21
C ILE A 743 12.97 4.55 34.20
N ASN A 744 12.75 3.69 35.21
CA ASN A 744 11.91 4.00 36.37
C ASN A 744 12.66 4.97 37.30
N VAL A 745 12.04 6.07 37.68
CA VAL A 745 12.61 7.06 38.60
C VAL A 745 11.58 7.44 39.64
N VAL A 746 11.94 7.34 40.91
CA VAL A 746 11.10 7.84 42.01
C VAL A 746 11.32 9.35 42.13
N ALA A 747 10.29 10.13 41.81
CA ALA A 747 10.30 11.58 41.86
C ALA A 747 9.54 12.10 43.08
N TYR A 748 9.77 13.36 43.47
CA TYR A 748 9.10 14.00 44.61
C TYR A 748 8.96 15.51 44.46
N ASP A 749 7.93 16.06 45.11
CA ASP A 749 7.79 17.49 45.37
C ASP A 749 7.56 17.75 46.88
N ALA A 750 7.08 18.93 47.26
CA ALA A 750 6.76 19.26 48.65
C ALA A 750 5.46 18.59 49.18
N THR A 751 4.72 17.86 48.34
CA THR A 751 3.41 17.26 48.63
C THR A 751 3.44 15.74 48.66
N GLY A 752 4.34 15.09 47.90
CA GLY A 752 4.48 13.64 47.91
C GLY A 752 5.59 13.09 47.01
N THR A 753 5.59 11.76 46.88
CA THR A 753 6.46 10.99 45.97
C THR A 753 5.63 10.27 44.93
N MET A 754 6.12 10.16 43.70
CA MET A 754 5.50 9.36 42.64
C MET A 754 6.54 8.67 41.75
N ASP A 755 6.15 7.54 41.17
CA ASP A 755 6.97 6.82 40.20
C ASP A 755 6.77 7.40 38.80
N ILE A 756 7.85 7.67 38.09
CA ILE A 756 7.86 8.22 36.73
C ILE A 756 8.69 7.32 35.83
N ILE A 757 8.16 6.92 34.68
CA ILE A 757 8.91 6.23 33.63
C ILE A 757 9.47 7.29 32.67
N LEU A 758 10.79 7.46 32.66
CA LEU A 758 11.48 8.30 31.69
C LEU A 758 11.72 7.52 30.39
N ALA A 759 11.23 8.06 29.29
CA ALA A 759 11.38 7.51 27.96
C ALA A 759 12.74 7.90 27.31
N ASP A 760 13.00 7.31 26.14
CA ASP A 760 14.28 7.36 25.45
C ASP A 760 14.86 8.78 25.22
N ARG A 761 14.03 9.76 24.86
CA ARG A 761 14.48 11.13 24.56
C ARG A 761 14.85 11.90 25.84
N GLU A 762 14.06 11.72 26.88
CA GLU A 762 14.24 12.33 28.19
C GLU A 762 15.51 11.80 28.85
N VAL A 763 15.72 10.48 28.86
CA VAL A 763 16.96 9.87 29.35
C VAL A 763 18.17 10.30 28.53
N ARG A 764 18.08 10.29 27.19
CA ARG A 764 19.15 10.81 26.30
C ARG A 764 19.50 12.27 26.59
N THR A 765 18.55 13.09 27.04
CA THR A 765 18.81 14.51 27.37
C THR A 765 19.59 14.67 28.68
N LEU A 766 19.48 13.70 29.59
CA LEU A 766 20.22 13.67 30.86
C LEU A 766 21.58 12.96 30.74
N VAL A 767 21.66 11.91 29.92
CA VAL A 767 22.80 10.98 29.84
C VAL A 767 23.71 11.23 28.63
N GLY A 768 23.21 11.89 27.57
CA GLY A 768 23.95 12.17 26.33
C GLY A 768 24.15 10.97 25.38
N LYS A 769 24.29 9.75 25.92
CA LYS A 769 24.47 8.49 25.16
C LYS A 769 23.15 7.74 24.89
N ARG A 770 23.12 6.80 23.94
CA ARG A 770 22.04 5.80 23.78
C ARG A 770 22.26 4.57 24.66
N ALA A 771 21.18 3.82 24.91
CA ALA A 771 21.25 2.60 25.72
C ALA A 771 22.21 1.54 25.14
N ARG A 772 22.28 1.40 23.81
CA ARG A 772 23.23 0.49 23.14
C ARG A 772 24.70 0.84 23.41
N ASP A 773 25.02 2.13 23.56
CA ASP A 773 26.41 2.60 23.73
C ASP A 773 26.90 2.18 25.13
N ILE A 774 26.05 2.36 26.15
CA ILE A 774 26.29 1.91 27.53
C ILE A 774 26.41 0.39 27.63
N ILE A 775 25.57 -0.36 26.91
CA ILE A 775 25.65 -1.84 26.87
C ILE A 775 27.00 -2.30 26.32
N ASN A 776 27.48 -1.66 25.25
CA ASN A 776 28.77 -2.00 24.65
C ASN A 776 29.94 -1.65 25.58
N GLU A 777 29.92 -0.49 26.24
CA GLU A 777 30.91 -0.10 27.25
C GLU A 777 30.95 -1.07 28.44
N ALA A 778 29.79 -1.51 28.93
CA ALA A 778 29.69 -2.50 30.00
C ALA A 778 30.25 -3.88 29.60
N ASN A 779 29.94 -4.33 28.38
CA ASN A 779 30.46 -5.60 27.85
C ASN A 779 31.98 -5.54 27.61
N SER A 780 32.52 -4.45 27.07
CA SER A 780 33.97 -4.25 26.94
C SER A 780 34.67 -4.27 28.30
N SER A 781 34.03 -3.75 29.34
CA SER A 781 34.55 -3.74 30.71
C SER A 781 34.61 -5.15 31.31
N THR A 782 33.61 -6.01 31.07
CA THR A 782 33.63 -7.40 31.58
C THR A 782 34.63 -8.29 30.85
N TYR A 783 34.89 -8.07 29.55
CA TYR A 783 36.00 -8.74 28.85
C TYR A 783 37.37 -8.33 29.42
N HIS A 784 37.59 -7.05 29.74
CA HIS A 784 38.81 -6.62 30.42
C HIS A 784 38.97 -7.23 31.83
N LEU A 785 37.87 -7.38 32.59
CA LEU A 785 37.91 -8.03 33.90
C LEU A 785 38.19 -9.53 33.84
N GLN A 786 37.82 -10.24 32.78
CA GLN A 786 38.26 -11.63 32.56
C GLN A 786 39.72 -11.73 32.09
N GLY A 787 40.28 -10.67 31.52
CA GLY A 787 41.71 -10.55 31.20
C GLY A 787 42.60 -10.05 32.34
N MET A 788 42.03 -9.68 33.49
CA MET A 788 42.75 -9.12 34.64
C MET A 788 42.50 -9.92 35.93
N SER A 789 43.02 -11.15 35.96
CA SER A 789 43.49 -11.71 37.22
C SER A 789 44.69 -10.91 37.73
N ASP A 790 44.63 -10.53 39.00
CA ASP A 790 45.62 -9.79 39.81
C ASP A 790 45.79 -8.26 39.61
N SER A 791 45.87 -7.59 40.77
CA SER A 791 46.29 -6.19 41.03
C SER A 791 45.31 -5.01 40.77
N ASN A 792 44.49 -4.74 41.81
CA ASN A 792 44.22 -3.41 42.40
C ASN A 792 43.87 -2.19 41.50
N PHE A 793 42.60 -1.73 41.53
CA PHE A 793 42.19 -0.33 41.76
C PHE A 793 40.70 -0.34 42.18
N LYS A 794 40.29 0.03 43.40
CA LYS A 794 40.14 1.39 43.97
C LYS A 794 39.42 2.38 43.05
N ALA A 795 38.18 2.72 43.41
CA ALA A 795 37.35 3.72 42.75
C ALA A 795 37.54 5.13 43.33
N THR A 796 37.20 6.13 42.51
CA THR A 796 36.95 7.55 42.82
C THR A 796 35.88 8.06 41.87
#